data_AF-A0A7R9IY37-F1
#
_entry.id   AF-A0A7R9IY37-F1
#
_cell.length_a   1.000
_cell.length_b   1.000
_cell.length_c   1.000
_cell.angle_alpha   90.00
_cell.angle_beta   90.00
_cell.angle_gamma   90.00
#
_symmetry.space_group_name_H-M   'P 1'
#
loop_
_entity.id
_entity.type
_entity.pdbx_description
1 polymer ?
#
loop_
_entity_poly.entity_id
_entity_poly.type
_entity_poly.pdbx_seq_one_letter_code
_entity_poly.pdbx_strand_id
1 'polypeptide(L)'
;MLLRSSTQAAQDLAPASNASGAETAIFNDQQLAAWSQQTQEVLALMTRTVTGVEKPFSGILPHELAAEFSEVDLDRPLGNNDDALTELSQLYLRDAVWFHHPKYLAHLNCPVVLPSLMAEQIMAAVNSSVDTWDQSAGGTLIEQKVIDWTLGRIGLPAGSDGIFTSGGTQSNLMAMLLARDSWCAAHHPGHLIKHRGLPETASKWRVFTSKLSHFSIQKSMAILGLGYDAVIAVDHDAHYRMDVACLAKEIEKCRSEGLIPIAVVATSGTTDFGSIDPLPEIARLCDDYGLWMHIDAAYGCGLLVSENHRSRLNGIERADSVTVDYHKSFFQTVSCGAFFVRDSHNLKHVTHHADYLNPLSAQQEGTPNLVNKSIQTTRRFDALKMWLTLRVMGPAALGDAFDTLIELTQAAHERLTAHPAIEVLHAPELTTQIFRYVPGKNASDAQIDEINAAIRKALFGNAVIAGTKVDGRQYLKFTLLNPTTTIADIEDVLSLIAHYGREQPVEGLNGLFLDENPGFDWHTGMMLENAHLQTPFMADLVTLADPTSPYSLLNYMKEKGKLYSFYIREDFFLMRKEYNQYCQWASSRLSNLRWNSHVEYVSYDETAGVYQLQVTDTRNGQKQNYLARHLILGTGPKAWMPECSQPHRQRQRLTHSSHYLVNKAELQQKRSITVLGSGQSAAEIYYDLLTDIDRFGYQLNWITRAPRFYPLEYTKLTLEMTSPEWVDYFHALPASTRDELNARHKNLYKGINSSLINDIYDLMYVKQLDGDLNVNLFTHSALTAMRWLPQGEFELTLHQEEQDCTFTRRTEGLVMATGYHYQPPMFLEGINARLRWDDKGRYDVQRNYSIDYHNQIFVQNAELHTHGFVTPDLGMACYRNSVLLRELTGREVYPIERQIAFQTFPAKSEH
;
A
#
# COMPACT_ATOMS: atom_id res chain seq x y z
N MET A 1 -11.19 69.22 11.83
CA MET A 1 -12.61 69.66 11.76
C MET A 1 -13.18 69.07 10.48
N LEU A 2 -14.32 68.36 10.61
CA LEU A 2 -15.16 67.70 9.58
C LEU A 2 -14.66 66.39 8.94
N LEU A 3 -15.08 65.30 9.59
CA LEU A 3 -15.41 63.99 9.01
C LEU A 3 -16.50 64.13 7.93
N ARG A 4 -16.38 63.39 6.83
CA ARG A 4 -17.54 62.80 6.12
C ARG A 4 -17.20 61.39 5.65
N SER A 5 -18.05 60.47 6.06
CA SER A 5 -18.17 59.12 5.51
C SER A 5 -18.73 59.20 4.09
N SER A 6 -18.21 58.34 3.22
CA SER A 6 -18.95 57.88 2.04
C SER A 6 -18.44 56.48 1.69
N THR A 7 -19.20 55.49 2.15
CA THR A 7 -19.38 54.21 1.46
C THR A 7 -19.66 54.51 -0.01
N GLN A 8 -18.76 54.10 -0.91
CA GLN A 8 -18.96 54.21 -2.35
C GLN A 8 -19.04 52.81 -2.96
N ALA A 9 -20.24 52.55 -3.46
CA ALA A 9 -20.77 51.48 -4.29
C ALA A 9 -19.77 50.55 -4.98
N ALA A 10 -20.08 49.24 -4.91
CA ALA A 10 -19.75 48.30 -5.96
C ALA A 10 -20.19 48.89 -7.30
N GLN A 11 -19.24 49.13 -8.20
CA GLN A 11 -19.54 49.51 -9.57
C GLN A 11 -20.13 48.29 -10.29
N ASP A 12 -21.34 48.45 -10.80
CA ASP A 12 -21.93 47.55 -11.80
C ASP A 12 -20.98 47.46 -13.01
N LEU A 13 -20.32 46.32 -13.16
CA LEU A 13 -19.56 45.97 -14.35
C LEU A 13 -20.56 45.66 -15.47
N ALA A 14 -20.65 46.57 -16.45
CA ALA A 14 -21.54 46.42 -17.61
C ALA A 14 -21.19 45.16 -18.43
N PRO A 15 -22.19 44.47 -19.04
CA PRO A 15 -21.93 43.28 -19.85
C PRO A 15 -21.15 43.64 -21.12
N ALA A 16 -20.09 42.88 -21.39
CA ALA A 16 -19.16 43.09 -22.51
C ALA A 16 -19.84 42.97 -23.89
N SER A 17 -19.37 43.81 -24.80
CA SER A 17 -19.70 43.89 -26.22
C SER A 17 -19.27 42.66 -27.03
N ASN A 18 -19.83 42.52 -28.24
CA ASN A 18 -19.56 41.52 -29.30
C ASN A 18 -18.07 41.30 -29.65
N ALA A 19 -17.27 40.72 -28.76
CA ALA A 19 -15.89 40.31 -29.01
C ALA A 19 -15.84 38.85 -29.47
N SER A 20 -14.92 38.54 -30.40
CA SER A 20 -14.71 37.19 -30.94
C SER A 20 -13.77 36.36 -30.06
N GLY A 21 -13.89 35.02 -30.13
CA GLY A 21 -13.51 34.07 -29.07
C GLY A 21 -12.07 34.08 -28.51
N ALA A 22 -11.08 34.69 -29.18
CA ALA A 22 -9.74 34.83 -28.61
C ALA A 22 -9.63 36.02 -27.66
N GLU A 23 -10.29 37.15 -27.95
CA GLU A 23 -10.22 38.37 -27.15
C GLU A 23 -10.88 38.18 -25.78
N THR A 24 -11.91 37.35 -25.70
CA THR A 24 -12.60 36.99 -24.44
C THR A 24 -11.75 36.14 -23.50
N ALA A 25 -10.66 35.54 -23.97
CA ALA A 25 -9.80 34.66 -23.18
C ALA A 25 -8.52 35.34 -22.65
N ILE A 26 -8.21 36.56 -23.09
CA ILE A 26 -7.01 37.29 -22.67
C ILE A 26 -7.28 38.06 -21.38
N PHE A 27 -6.39 37.92 -20.38
CA PHE A 27 -6.46 38.70 -19.14
C PHE A 27 -6.23 40.19 -19.41
N ASN A 28 -7.25 41.00 -19.13
CA ASN A 28 -7.25 42.46 -19.26
C ASN A 28 -8.35 43.07 -18.37
N ASP A 29 -8.54 44.38 -18.45
CA ASP A 29 -9.53 45.14 -17.68
C ASP A 29 -10.99 44.73 -17.96
N GLN A 30 -11.29 44.32 -19.19
CA GLN A 30 -12.62 43.84 -19.59
C GLN A 30 -12.93 42.46 -18.99
N GLN A 31 -11.89 41.63 -18.77
CA GLN A 31 -12.02 40.22 -18.37
C GLN A 31 -11.90 40.00 -16.84
N LEU A 32 -11.86 41.07 -16.04
CA LEU A 32 -11.71 40.98 -14.58
C LEU A 32 -12.83 40.20 -13.89
N ALA A 33 -14.07 40.31 -14.37
CA ALA A 33 -15.20 39.54 -13.85
C ALA A 33 -15.02 38.03 -14.09
N ALA A 34 -14.62 37.65 -15.31
CA ALA A 34 -14.34 36.26 -15.67
C ALA A 34 -13.15 35.71 -14.86
N TRP A 35 -12.08 36.50 -14.68
CA TRP A 35 -10.94 36.13 -13.84
C TRP A 35 -11.33 35.93 -12.36
N SER A 36 -12.18 36.81 -11.81
CA SER A 36 -12.70 36.67 -10.45
C SER A 36 -13.57 35.42 -10.31
N GLN A 37 -14.43 35.14 -11.30
CA GLN A 37 -15.28 33.96 -11.28
C GLN A 37 -14.46 32.66 -11.33
N GLN A 38 -13.55 32.52 -12.30
CA GLN A 38 -12.72 31.30 -12.40
C GLN A 38 -11.85 31.08 -11.16
N THR A 39 -11.35 32.14 -10.53
CA THR A 39 -10.54 32.01 -9.31
C THR A 39 -11.39 31.55 -8.12
N GLN A 40 -12.66 31.98 -8.03
CA GLN A 40 -13.60 31.46 -7.04
C GLN A 40 -13.97 29.99 -7.29
N GLU A 41 -14.16 29.59 -8.55
CA GLU A 41 -14.40 28.18 -8.94
C GLU A 41 -13.23 27.28 -8.53
N VAL A 42 -11.99 27.69 -8.84
CA VAL A 42 -10.78 26.98 -8.43
C VAL A 42 -10.64 26.93 -6.90
N LEU A 43 -10.95 28.03 -6.20
CA LEU A 43 -10.92 28.05 -4.74
C LEU A 43 -11.94 27.08 -4.14
N ALA A 44 -13.16 27.03 -4.68
CA ALA A 44 -14.20 26.10 -4.23
C ALA A 44 -13.81 24.64 -4.49
N LEU A 45 -13.26 24.35 -5.67
CA LEU A 45 -12.71 23.02 -5.99
C LEU A 45 -11.60 22.64 -5.01
N MET A 46 -10.59 23.50 -4.83
CA MET A 46 -9.44 23.17 -4.00
C MET A 46 -9.78 23.07 -2.53
N THR A 47 -10.70 23.87 -2.02
CA THR A 47 -11.22 23.76 -0.66
C THR A 47 -11.84 22.37 -0.45
N ARG A 48 -12.71 21.92 -1.36
CA ARG A 48 -13.33 20.60 -1.28
C ARG A 48 -12.31 19.48 -1.41
N THR A 49 -11.39 19.58 -2.37
CA THR A 49 -10.34 18.56 -2.59
C THR A 49 -9.46 18.42 -1.36
N VAL A 50 -8.85 19.52 -0.88
CA VAL A 50 -7.94 19.51 0.28
C VAL A 50 -8.63 19.03 1.55
N THR A 51 -9.90 19.40 1.76
CA THR A 51 -10.68 18.90 2.92
C THR A 51 -10.92 17.39 2.86
N GLY A 52 -11.00 16.81 1.66
CA GLY A 52 -11.17 15.37 1.44
C GLY A 52 -9.88 14.56 1.38
N VAL A 53 -8.70 15.18 1.56
CA VAL A 53 -7.42 14.46 1.55
C VAL A 53 -7.24 13.70 2.87
N GLU A 54 -7.55 12.40 2.84
CA GLU A 54 -7.37 11.49 3.98
C GLU A 54 -5.99 10.81 4.03
N LYS A 55 -5.25 10.84 2.92
CA LYS A 55 -3.94 10.18 2.76
C LYS A 55 -3.03 10.95 1.79
N PRO A 56 -1.69 10.84 1.93
CA PRO A 56 -0.76 11.62 1.12
C PRO A 56 -0.70 11.24 -0.36
N PHE A 57 -1.16 10.04 -0.74
CA PHE A 57 -1.21 9.59 -2.13
C PHE A 57 -2.27 8.50 -2.31
N SER A 58 -2.77 8.29 -3.54
CA SER A 58 -3.81 7.29 -3.81
C SER A 58 -3.28 5.85 -3.78
N GLY A 59 -2.04 5.64 -4.23
CA GLY A 59 -1.43 4.32 -4.45
C GLY A 59 -1.43 3.86 -5.91
N ILE A 60 -2.00 4.66 -6.83
CA ILE A 60 -2.10 4.31 -8.25
C ILE A 60 -0.72 4.12 -8.90
N LEU A 61 -0.63 3.15 -9.81
CA LEU A 61 0.56 2.87 -10.59
C LEU A 61 0.57 3.66 -11.91
N PRO A 62 1.75 3.98 -12.47
CA PRO A 62 1.83 4.78 -13.69
C PRO A 62 1.05 4.23 -14.87
N HIS A 63 1.01 2.90 -15.05
CA HIS A 63 0.29 2.27 -16.17
C HIS A 63 -1.23 2.27 -15.98
N GLU A 64 -1.71 2.33 -14.74
CA GLU A 64 -3.14 2.44 -14.44
C GLU A 64 -3.63 3.85 -14.78
N LEU A 65 -2.87 4.88 -14.36
CA LEU A 65 -3.20 6.27 -14.68
C LEU A 65 -3.02 6.60 -16.17
N ALA A 66 -1.97 6.09 -16.81
CA ALA A 66 -1.68 6.36 -18.23
C ALA A 66 -2.80 5.91 -19.18
N ALA A 67 -3.60 4.91 -18.79
CA ALA A 67 -4.76 4.46 -19.57
C ALA A 67 -5.87 5.52 -19.64
N GLU A 68 -6.02 6.38 -18.63
CA GLU A 68 -6.97 7.50 -18.67
C GLU A 68 -6.45 8.63 -19.57
N PHE A 69 -5.14 8.86 -19.58
CA PHE A 69 -4.50 9.87 -20.43
C PHE A 69 -4.52 9.51 -21.93
N SER A 70 -4.58 8.22 -22.30
CA SER A 70 -4.62 7.83 -23.72
C SER A 70 -5.92 8.22 -24.43
N GLU A 71 -6.98 8.53 -23.68
CA GLU A 71 -8.27 8.97 -24.23
C GLU A 71 -8.34 10.49 -24.44
N VAL A 72 -7.35 11.25 -23.95
CA VAL A 72 -7.32 12.72 -24.05
C VAL A 72 -6.82 13.14 -25.43
N ASP A 73 -7.67 13.83 -26.18
CA ASP A 73 -7.33 14.48 -27.46
C ASP A 73 -7.27 16.00 -27.27
N LEU A 74 -6.06 16.56 -27.21
CA LEU A 74 -5.85 18.00 -26.97
C LEU A 74 -6.33 18.89 -28.15
N ASP A 75 -6.61 18.32 -29.32
CA ASP A 75 -7.23 19.04 -30.44
C ASP A 75 -8.77 19.10 -30.33
N ARG A 76 -9.34 18.49 -29.28
CA ARG A 76 -10.79 18.50 -28.97
C ARG A 76 -11.05 19.18 -27.63
N PRO A 77 -11.12 20.53 -27.59
CA PRO A 77 -11.35 21.24 -26.35
C PRO A 77 -12.72 20.92 -25.74
N LEU A 78 -12.77 20.75 -24.42
CA LEU A 78 -14.00 20.53 -23.66
C LEU A 78 -14.93 21.76 -23.67
N GLY A 79 -14.40 22.94 -24.02
CA GLY A 79 -15.18 24.13 -24.34
C GLY A 79 -15.58 25.00 -23.14
N ASN A 80 -15.39 24.55 -21.90
CA ASN A 80 -15.65 25.34 -20.69
C ASN A 80 -14.75 24.93 -19.51
N ASN A 81 -14.71 25.77 -18.47
CA ASN A 81 -13.88 25.56 -17.28
C ASN A 81 -14.37 24.39 -16.42
N ASP A 82 -15.68 24.20 -16.26
CA ASP A 82 -16.25 23.17 -15.38
C ASP A 82 -15.86 21.76 -15.85
N ASP A 83 -15.94 21.49 -17.15
CA ASP A 83 -15.56 20.21 -17.73
C ASP A 83 -14.04 19.99 -17.63
N ALA A 84 -13.23 21.02 -17.90
CA ALA A 84 -11.77 20.94 -17.76
C ALA A 84 -11.33 20.73 -16.31
N LEU A 85 -11.99 21.37 -15.34
CA LEU A 85 -11.74 21.17 -13.91
C LEU A 85 -12.22 19.80 -13.42
N THR A 86 -13.28 19.26 -14.02
CA THR A 86 -13.74 17.90 -13.76
C THR A 86 -12.74 16.87 -14.27
N GLU A 87 -12.24 17.04 -15.49
CA GLU A 87 -11.18 16.21 -16.07
C GLU A 87 -9.89 16.31 -15.24
N LEU A 88 -9.44 17.51 -14.86
CA LEU A 88 -8.28 17.72 -14.00
C LEU A 88 -8.45 17.06 -12.62
N SER A 89 -9.67 17.06 -12.09
CA SER A 89 -9.97 16.38 -10.83
C SER A 89 -9.75 14.87 -10.92
N GLN A 90 -10.06 14.26 -12.06
CA GLN A 90 -9.88 12.83 -12.33
C GLN A 90 -8.43 12.49 -12.66
N LEU A 91 -7.82 13.22 -13.59
CA LEU A 91 -6.49 12.92 -14.13
C LEU A 91 -5.33 13.35 -13.22
N TYR A 92 -5.54 14.36 -12.37
CA TYR A 92 -4.47 14.92 -11.54
C TYR A 92 -4.82 14.93 -10.05
N LEU A 93 -5.88 15.63 -9.63
CA LEU A 93 -6.10 15.88 -8.20
C LEU A 93 -6.41 14.60 -7.41
N ARG A 94 -7.13 13.64 -8.00
CA ARG A 94 -7.42 12.33 -7.39
C ARG A 94 -6.16 11.60 -6.92
N ASP A 95 -5.09 11.70 -7.71
CA ASP A 95 -3.85 10.94 -7.56
C ASP A 95 -2.65 11.83 -7.25
N ALA A 96 -2.87 13.10 -6.90
CA ALA A 96 -1.77 13.99 -6.55
C ALA A 96 -1.03 13.50 -5.29
N VAL A 97 0.27 13.77 -5.24
CA VAL A 97 1.06 13.59 -4.00
C VAL A 97 0.89 14.84 -3.15
N TRP A 98 0.19 14.70 -2.02
CA TRP A 98 -0.22 15.81 -1.17
C TRP A 98 0.84 16.14 -0.12
N PHE A 99 1.79 17.01 -0.48
CA PHE A 99 2.90 17.42 0.42
C PHE A 99 2.45 18.13 1.71
N HIS A 100 1.22 18.64 1.77
CA HIS A 100 0.67 19.24 2.99
C HIS A 100 0.19 18.19 4.02
N HIS A 101 0.04 16.93 3.62
CA HIS A 101 -0.46 15.88 4.49
C HIS A 101 0.62 15.48 5.52
N PRO A 102 0.30 15.32 6.83
CA PRO A 102 1.28 14.99 7.87
C PRO A 102 2.08 13.70 7.64
N LYS A 103 1.49 12.72 6.93
CA LYS A 103 2.14 11.43 6.57
C LYS A 103 2.96 11.47 5.27
N TYR A 104 3.21 12.65 4.70
CA TYR A 104 4.22 12.84 3.66
C TYR A 104 5.59 13.12 4.32
N LEU A 105 6.48 12.11 4.28
CA LEU A 105 7.77 12.12 4.99
C LEU A 105 8.93 11.71 4.07
N ALA A 106 8.82 11.93 2.75
CA ALA A 106 9.73 11.32 1.78
C ALA A 106 10.89 12.20 1.35
N HIS A 107 10.64 13.15 0.45
CA HIS A 107 11.66 13.97 -0.19
C HIS A 107 11.63 15.42 0.34
N LEU A 108 12.55 16.25 -0.14
CA LEU A 108 12.68 17.66 0.24
C LEU A 108 11.58 18.55 -0.38
N ASN A 109 10.32 18.12 -0.28
CA ASN A 109 9.14 18.88 -0.66
C ASN A 109 8.45 19.37 0.61
N CYS A 110 8.54 20.66 0.89
CA CYS A 110 7.88 21.25 2.05
C CYS A 110 6.40 21.55 1.77
N PRO A 111 5.55 21.61 2.81
CA PRO A 111 4.30 22.36 2.71
C PRO A 111 4.61 23.83 2.39
N VAL A 112 3.62 24.54 1.86
CA VAL A 112 3.78 25.93 1.43
C VAL A 112 3.00 26.88 2.33
N VAL A 113 3.55 28.07 2.59
CA VAL A 113 2.88 29.09 3.41
C VAL A 113 1.94 29.97 2.58
N LEU A 114 0.88 30.46 3.20
CA LEU A 114 -0.16 31.29 2.55
C LEU A 114 0.40 32.52 1.81
N PRO A 115 1.39 33.28 2.34
CA PRO A 115 1.95 34.41 1.58
C PRO A 115 2.65 34.00 0.28
N SER A 116 3.14 32.77 0.18
CA SER A 116 3.74 32.23 -1.04
C SER A 116 2.67 32.01 -2.12
N LEU A 117 1.50 31.47 -1.74
CA LEU A 117 0.34 31.32 -2.62
C LEU A 117 -0.20 32.68 -3.08
N MET A 118 -0.24 33.67 -2.18
CA MET A 118 -0.61 35.05 -2.51
C MET A 118 0.35 35.67 -3.53
N ALA A 119 1.65 35.43 -3.39
CA ALA A 119 2.64 35.88 -4.37
C ALA A 119 2.41 35.23 -5.73
N GLU A 120 2.18 33.91 -5.78
CA GLU A 120 1.88 33.20 -7.03
C GLU A 120 0.67 33.77 -7.77
N GLN A 121 -0.41 34.07 -7.04
CA GLN A 121 -1.62 34.66 -7.63
C GLN A 121 -1.34 36.03 -8.25
N ILE A 122 -0.56 36.89 -7.58
CA ILE A 122 -0.17 38.20 -8.10
C ILE A 122 0.76 38.05 -9.30
N MET A 123 1.74 37.15 -9.20
CA MET A 123 2.72 36.89 -10.26
C MET A 123 2.05 36.40 -11.55
N ALA A 124 1.06 35.51 -11.45
CA ALA A 124 0.32 35.01 -12.60
C ALA A 124 -0.47 36.10 -13.33
N ALA A 125 -0.99 37.10 -12.60
CA ALA A 125 -1.75 38.21 -13.19
C ALA A 125 -0.84 39.28 -13.83
N VAL A 126 0.27 39.66 -13.16
CA VAL A 126 1.16 40.73 -13.66
C VAL A 126 2.15 40.19 -14.71
N ASN A 127 2.60 38.95 -14.54
CA ASN A 127 3.52 38.24 -15.46
C ASN A 127 4.80 39.01 -15.81
N SER A 128 5.36 39.78 -14.86
CA SER A 128 6.62 40.50 -15.07
C SER A 128 7.80 39.54 -15.29
N SER A 129 8.67 39.92 -16.23
CA SER A 129 10.01 39.34 -16.36
C SER A 129 11.03 40.22 -15.62
N VAL A 130 11.79 39.63 -14.70
CA VAL A 130 12.70 40.37 -13.79
C VAL A 130 14.14 40.46 -14.30
N ASP A 131 14.37 40.11 -15.55
CA ASP A 131 15.69 40.14 -16.17
C ASP A 131 16.17 41.57 -16.47
N THR A 132 15.27 42.48 -16.81
CA THR A 132 15.56 43.91 -16.99
C THR A 132 14.62 44.81 -16.20
N TRP A 133 15.08 46.03 -15.93
CA TRP A 133 14.32 47.02 -15.17
C TRP A 133 13.03 47.45 -15.86
N ASP A 134 13.05 47.65 -17.18
CA ASP A 134 11.88 48.09 -17.96
C ASP A 134 10.74 47.05 -18.01
N GLN A 135 11.04 45.78 -17.73
CA GLN A 135 10.06 44.69 -17.72
C GLN A 135 9.45 44.42 -16.32
N SER A 136 10.00 45.01 -15.24
CA SER A 136 9.56 44.70 -13.87
C SER A 136 9.61 45.84 -12.87
N ALA A 137 10.38 46.90 -13.13
CA ALA A 137 10.60 48.06 -12.26
C ALA A 137 10.81 47.67 -10.79
N GLY A 138 9.78 47.81 -9.96
CA GLY A 138 9.81 47.42 -8.54
C GLY A 138 10.18 45.95 -8.30
N GLY A 139 9.90 45.06 -9.25
CA GLY A 139 10.27 43.65 -9.17
C GLY A 139 11.77 43.43 -9.05
N THR A 140 12.56 44.15 -9.84
CA THR A 140 14.02 44.16 -9.75
C THR A 140 14.52 44.57 -8.36
N LEU A 141 13.96 45.63 -7.79
CA LEU A 141 14.40 46.16 -6.49
C LEU A 141 13.96 45.27 -5.32
N ILE A 142 12.79 44.65 -5.43
CA ILE A 142 12.33 43.65 -4.46
C ILE A 142 13.26 42.44 -4.47
N GLU A 143 13.65 41.95 -5.65
CA GLU A 143 14.61 40.86 -5.75
C GLU A 143 15.94 41.21 -5.09
N GLN A 144 16.49 42.40 -5.38
CA GLN A 144 17.73 42.84 -4.74
C GLN A 144 17.56 42.95 -3.21
N LYS A 145 16.42 43.42 -2.70
CA LYS A 145 16.19 43.50 -1.25
C LYS A 145 16.15 42.15 -0.56
N VAL A 146 15.59 41.13 -1.21
CA VAL A 146 15.60 39.77 -0.67
C VAL A 146 17.01 39.18 -0.73
N ILE A 147 17.75 39.44 -1.81
CA ILE A 147 19.17 39.05 -1.93
C ILE A 147 20.00 39.67 -0.80
N ASP A 148 19.91 40.98 -0.60
CA ASP A 148 20.64 41.71 0.46
C ASP A 148 20.31 41.15 1.85
N TRP A 149 19.02 40.85 2.08
CA TRP A 149 18.57 40.25 3.34
C TRP A 149 19.19 38.85 3.54
N THR A 150 19.20 38.00 2.52
CA THR A 150 19.80 36.66 2.62
C THR A 150 21.31 36.75 2.77
N LEU A 151 22.01 37.65 2.06
CA LEU A 151 23.44 37.90 2.25
C LEU A 151 23.77 38.31 3.68
N GLY A 152 22.95 39.18 4.29
CA GLY A 152 23.08 39.55 5.70
C GLY A 152 22.84 38.37 6.67
N ARG A 153 22.00 37.40 6.29
CA ARG A 153 21.81 36.16 7.04
C ARG A 153 22.96 35.17 6.85
N ILE A 154 23.59 35.14 5.68
CA ILE A 154 24.79 34.32 5.44
C ILE A 154 26.01 34.94 6.15
N GLY A 155 26.09 36.28 6.20
CA GLY A 155 27.25 36.99 6.76
C GLY A 155 28.33 37.32 5.74
N LEU A 156 28.03 37.29 4.44
CA LEU A 156 28.97 37.65 3.38
C LEU A 156 29.26 39.17 3.37
N PRO A 157 30.45 39.62 2.91
CA PRO A 157 30.88 41.01 2.99
C PRO A 157 30.12 41.95 2.03
N ALA A 158 30.28 43.27 2.20
CA ALA A 158 29.55 44.31 1.44
C ALA A 158 29.78 44.32 -0.09
N GLY A 159 30.77 43.60 -0.62
CA GLY A 159 31.02 43.44 -2.07
C GLY A 159 30.29 42.24 -2.70
N SER A 160 29.49 41.54 -1.91
CA SER A 160 28.75 40.34 -2.32
C SER A 160 27.48 40.69 -3.08
N ASP A 161 27.01 39.76 -3.89
CA ASP A 161 25.73 39.89 -4.60
C ASP A 161 25.13 38.49 -4.86
N GLY A 162 23.93 38.46 -5.42
CA GLY A 162 23.25 37.23 -5.80
C GLY A 162 22.26 37.39 -6.94
N ILE A 163 21.58 36.30 -7.23
CA ILE A 163 20.57 36.19 -8.27
C ILE A 163 19.59 35.06 -7.93
N PHE A 164 18.30 35.24 -8.19
CA PHE A 164 17.35 34.13 -8.13
C PHE A 164 17.53 33.19 -9.32
N THR A 165 17.37 31.90 -9.08
CA THR A 165 17.51 30.83 -10.07
C THR A 165 16.30 29.91 -10.01
N SER A 166 16.17 29.02 -10.99
CA SER A 166 15.14 27.97 -10.99
C SER A 166 15.25 27.00 -9.81
N GLY A 167 16.43 26.90 -9.18
CA GLY A 167 16.69 26.07 -8.00
C GLY A 167 18.16 25.69 -7.86
N GLY A 168 18.48 24.91 -6.82
CA GLY A 168 19.85 24.60 -6.43
C GLY A 168 20.70 23.93 -7.50
N THR A 169 20.08 23.19 -8.42
CA THR A 169 20.84 22.60 -9.55
C THR A 169 21.44 23.68 -10.45
N GLN A 170 20.69 24.74 -10.77
CA GLN A 170 21.18 25.85 -11.57
C GLN A 170 22.16 26.71 -10.78
N SER A 171 21.90 26.95 -9.49
CA SER A 171 22.81 27.68 -8.61
C SER A 171 24.18 26.99 -8.50
N ASN A 172 24.21 25.65 -8.36
CA ASN A 172 25.44 24.89 -8.32
C ASN A 172 26.18 24.89 -9.67
N LEU A 173 25.45 24.91 -10.80
CA LEU A 173 26.05 25.11 -12.12
C LEU A 173 26.75 26.48 -12.19
N MET A 174 26.10 27.54 -11.71
CA MET A 174 26.68 28.87 -11.66
C MET A 174 27.89 28.92 -10.72
N ALA A 175 27.85 28.23 -9.59
CA ALA A 175 29.00 28.11 -8.68
C ALA A 175 30.22 27.49 -9.37
N MET A 176 30.03 26.35 -10.03
CA MET A 176 31.13 25.67 -10.73
C MET A 176 31.60 26.43 -11.96
N LEU A 177 30.69 27.13 -12.66
CA LEU A 177 31.02 28.02 -13.77
C LEU A 177 31.93 29.16 -13.30
N LEU A 178 31.57 29.83 -12.20
CA LEU A 178 32.36 30.93 -11.65
C LEU A 178 33.70 30.44 -11.10
N ALA A 179 33.74 29.31 -10.40
CA ALA A 179 35.00 28.72 -9.95
C ALA A 179 35.95 28.41 -11.13
N ARG A 180 35.42 27.82 -12.21
CA ARG A 180 36.18 27.49 -13.42
C ARG A 180 36.71 28.74 -14.14
N ASP A 181 35.84 29.71 -14.39
CA ASP A 181 36.18 30.88 -15.18
C ASP A 181 37.08 31.86 -14.40
N SER A 182 36.87 32.00 -13.09
CA SER A 182 37.76 32.80 -12.23
C SER A 182 39.15 32.15 -12.12
N TRP A 183 39.23 30.83 -11.94
CA TRP A 183 40.49 30.10 -11.96
C TRP A 183 41.25 30.31 -13.27
N CYS A 184 40.56 30.19 -14.41
CA CYS A 184 41.17 30.42 -15.71
C CYS A 184 41.68 31.85 -15.87
N ALA A 185 40.87 32.85 -15.49
CA ALA A 185 41.26 34.25 -15.60
C ALA A 185 42.48 34.61 -14.74
N ALA A 186 42.61 33.99 -13.56
CA ALA A 186 43.75 34.19 -12.66
C ALA A 186 45.03 33.49 -13.14
N HIS A 187 44.91 32.28 -13.70
CA HIS A 187 46.08 31.43 -14.02
C HIS A 187 46.48 31.43 -15.50
N HIS A 188 45.64 31.94 -16.40
CA HIS A 188 45.90 32.06 -17.83
C HIS A 188 45.64 33.51 -18.30
N PRO A 189 46.58 34.44 -18.07
CA PRO A 189 46.41 35.85 -18.43
C PRO A 189 46.01 36.02 -19.90
N GLY A 190 44.94 36.78 -20.15
CA GLY A 190 44.39 37.00 -21.50
C GLY A 190 43.56 35.84 -22.07
N HIS A 191 43.25 34.81 -21.26
CA HIS A 191 42.39 33.70 -21.65
C HIS A 191 41.09 33.68 -20.82
N LEU A 192 40.03 34.27 -21.37
CA LEU A 192 38.68 34.20 -20.80
C LEU A 192 37.89 33.07 -21.46
N ILE A 193 37.42 32.09 -20.68
CA ILE A 193 36.70 30.91 -21.19
C ILE A 193 35.47 31.31 -22.00
N LYS A 194 34.69 32.28 -21.48
CA LYS A 194 33.54 32.87 -22.17
C LYS A 194 33.77 33.22 -23.65
N HIS A 195 34.99 33.60 -24.04
CA HIS A 195 35.32 33.98 -25.42
C HIS A 195 36.11 32.91 -26.18
N ARG A 196 36.96 32.15 -25.50
CA ARG A 196 37.97 31.28 -26.13
C ARG A 196 37.76 29.79 -25.86
N GLY A 197 36.75 29.41 -25.09
CA GLY A 197 36.55 28.04 -24.65
C GLY A 197 37.53 27.62 -23.56
N LEU A 198 37.69 26.32 -23.33
CA LEU A 198 38.59 25.79 -22.29
C LEU A 198 40.07 25.89 -22.72
N PRO A 199 41.00 26.28 -21.84
CA PRO A 199 42.44 26.22 -22.12
C PRO A 199 42.92 24.76 -22.15
N GLU A 200 44.11 24.51 -22.72
CA GLU A 200 44.69 23.16 -22.86
C GLU A 200 44.83 22.41 -21.52
N THR A 201 45.06 23.13 -20.41
CA THR A 201 45.22 22.52 -19.08
C THR A 201 43.90 22.14 -18.41
N ALA A 202 42.74 22.50 -18.99
CA ALA A 202 41.44 22.36 -18.32
C ALA A 202 41.11 20.91 -17.94
N SER A 203 41.56 19.93 -18.72
CA SER A 203 41.40 18.49 -18.43
C SER A 203 42.06 18.05 -17.12
N LYS A 204 42.97 18.86 -16.56
CA LYS A 204 43.66 18.61 -15.29
C LYS A 204 42.93 19.20 -14.08
N TRP A 205 41.91 20.03 -14.27
CA TRP A 205 41.22 20.69 -13.17
C TRP A 205 40.37 19.71 -12.37
N ARG A 206 40.39 19.83 -11.05
CA ARG A 206 39.69 18.95 -10.11
C ARG A 206 38.90 19.75 -9.08
N VAL A 207 37.68 19.29 -8.84
CA VAL A 207 36.75 19.79 -7.82
C VAL A 207 36.53 18.67 -6.80
N PHE A 208 36.54 19.01 -5.51
CA PHE A 208 36.35 18.04 -4.43
C PHE A 208 34.97 18.21 -3.82
N THR A 209 34.24 17.10 -3.62
CA THR A 209 32.94 17.08 -2.95
C THR A 209 32.86 15.89 -2.02
N SER A 210 31.98 15.90 -1.03
CA SER A 210 31.65 14.66 -0.31
C SER A 210 31.09 13.62 -1.28
N LYS A 211 31.30 12.32 -1.00
CA LYS A 211 30.58 11.21 -1.66
C LYS A 211 29.06 11.36 -1.57
N LEU A 212 28.58 12.07 -0.55
CA LEU A 212 27.17 12.29 -0.25
C LEU A 212 26.63 13.63 -0.79
N SER A 213 27.48 14.40 -1.49
CA SER A 213 27.05 15.66 -2.12
C SER A 213 26.00 15.39 -3.20
N HIS A 214 25.14 16.39 -3.43
CA HIS A 214 24.09 16.28 -4.43
C HIS A 214 24.70 16.13 -5.84
N PHE A 215 24.11 15.23 -6.65
CA PHE A 215 24.61 14.89 -7.98
C PHE A 215 24.66 16.08 -8.98
N SER A 216 24.07 17.23 -8.62
CA SER A 216 24.11 18.44 -9.44
C SER A 216 25.53 18.92 -9.70
N ILE A 217 26.50 18.64 -8.81
CA ILE A 217 27.89 19.04 -9.03
C ILE A 217 28.49 18.27 -10.20
N GLN A 218 28.40 16.93 -10.21
CA GLN A 218 28.86 16.10 -11.31
C GLN A 218 28.19 16.52 -12.63
N LYS A 219 26.85 16.68 -12.62
CA LYS A 219 26.11 17.17 -13.80
C LYS A 219 26.61 18.53 -14.28
N SER A 220 26.90 19.45 -13.37
CA SER A 220 27.44 20.76 -13.70
C SER A 220 28.81 20.65 -14.36
N MET A 221 29.71 19.82 -13.84
CA MET A 221 31.04 19.62 -14.44
C MET A 221 30.98 18.99 -15.83
N ALA A 222 30.01 18.09 -16.08
CA ALA A 222 29.76 17.57 -17.42
C ALA A 222 29.27 18.66 -18.39
N ILE A 223 28.29 19.47 -17.99
CA ILE A 223 27.77 20.60 -18.79
C ILE A 223 28.90 21.61 -19.09
N LEU A 224 29.78 21.86 -18.13
CA LEU A 224 30.91 22.78 -18.24
C LEU A 224 32.09 22.22 -19.07
N GLY A 225 31.96 21.01 -19.63
CA GLY A 225 32.96 20.41 -20.52
C GLY A 225 34.16 19.78 -19.83
N LEU A 226 34.08 19.53 -18.51
CA LEU A 226 35.16 18.94 -17.71
C LEU A 226 34.92 17.44 -17.39
N GLY A 227 33.66 16.99 -17.46
CA GLY A 227 33.29 15.59 -17.21
C GLY A 227 33.20 15.22 -15.72
N TYR A 228 32.73 14.00 -15.43
CA TYR A 228 32.61 13.52 -14.05
C TYR A 228 33.99 13.21 -13.42
N ASP A 229 34.99 12.88 -14.22
CA ASP A 229 36.37 12.64 -13.76
C ASP A 229 37.03 13.90 -13.18
N ALA A 230 36.47 15.08 -13.46
CA ALA A 230 36.88 16.32 -12.81
C ALA A 230 36.40 16.43 -11.36
N VAL A 231 35.47 15.57 -10.92
CA VAL A 231 34.94 15.56 -9.55
C VAL A 231 35.58 14.42 -8.76
N ILE A 232 36.34 14.77 -7.73
CA ILE A 232 36.93 13.82 -6.78
C ILE A 232 36.01 13.72 -5.57
N ALA A 233 35.42 12.53 -5.39
CA ALA A 233 34.56 12.23 -4.26
C ALA A 233 35.42 11.93 -3.01
N VAL A 234 35.26 12.75 -1.98
CA VAL A 234 35.94 12.64 -0.69
C VAL A 234 35.08 11.86 0.29
N ASP A 235 35.73 11.04 1.11
CA ASP A 235 35.04 10.22 2.10
C ASP A 235 34.36 11.05 3.20
N HIS A 236 33.48 10.40 3.95
CA HIS A 236 32.77 11.00 5.06
C HIS A 236 33.12 10.31 6.39
N ASP A 237 32.91 11.02 7.49
CA ASP A 237 33.05 10.50 8.84
C ASP A 237 31.86 9.61 9.26
N ALA A 238 31.88 9.14 10.51
CA ALA A 238 30.82 8.32 11.09
C ALA A 238 29.47 9.07 11.29
N HIS A 239 29.49 10.40 11.17
CA HIS A 239 28.29 11.25 11.19
C HIS A 239 27.89 11.69 9.78
N TYR A 240 28.47 11.06 8.75
CA TYR A 240 28.19 11.32 7.34
C TYR A 240 28.53 12.76 6.90
N ARG A 241 29.48 13.41 7.58
CA ARG A 241 30.05 14.71 7.19
C ARG A 241 31.33 14.49 6.41
N MET A 242 31.67 15.35 5.46
CA MET A 242 32.93 15.27 4.72
C MET A 242 34.13 15.21 5.69
N ASP A 243 34.99 14.20 5.52
CA ASP A 243 36.20 14.06 6.33
C ASP A 243 37.29 15.00 5.80
N VAL A 244 37.68 15.97 6.64
CA VAL A 244 38.69 17.00 6.32
C VAL A 244 40.08 16.40 6.10
N ALA A 245 40.44 15.34 6.81
CA ALA A 245 41.72 14.66 6.63
C ALA A 245 41.75 13.92 5.29
N CYS A 246 40.63 13.29 4.91
CA CYS A 246 40.47 12.72 3.57
C CYS A 246 40.54 13.80 2.49
N LEU A 247 39.89 14.96 2.68
CA LEU A 247 39.97 16.09 1.74
C LEU A 247 41.42 16.54 1.53
N ALA A 248 42.16 16.79 2.62
CA ALA A 248 43.56 17.20 2.55
C ALA A 248 44.42 16.17 1.81
N LYS A 249 44.19 14.87 2.06
CA LYS A 249 44.87 13.78 1.36
C LYS A 249 44.56 13.74 -0.13
N GLU A 250 43.30 13.91 -0.53
CA GLU A 250 42.91 13.91 -1.94
C GLU A 250 43.42 15.16 -2.69
N ILE A 251 43.48 16.33 -2.03
CA ILE A 251 44.10 17.54 -2.60
C ILE A 251 45.59 17.29 -2.88
N GLU A 252 46.34 16.75 -1.91
CA GLU A 252 47.77 16.48 -2.08
C GLU A 252 48.03 15.38 -3.11
N LYS A 253 47.22 14.32 -3.12
CA LYS A 253 47.28 13.28 -4.15
C LYS A 253 47.03 13.86 -5.55
N CYS A 254 45.98 14.66 -5.73
CA CYS A 254 45.67 15.37 -6.97
C CYS A 254 46.89 16.16 -7.48
N ARG A 255 47.53 16.94 -6.61
CA ARG A 255 48.75 17.69 -6.97
C ARG A 255 49.92 16.78 -7.33
N SER A 256 50.11 15.69 -6.59
CA SER A 256 51.19 14.72 -6.85
C SER A 256 51.05 14.01 -8.21
N GLU A 257 49.82 13.86 -8.71
CA GLU A 257 49.51 13.30 -10.03
C GLU A 257 49.62 14.33 -11.17
N GLY A 258 50.03 15.56 -10.86
CA GLY A 258 50.11 16.67 -11.82
C GLY A 258 48.75 17.22 -12.25
N LEU A 259 47.70 16.90 -11.48
CA LEU A 259 46.37 17.48 -11.60
C LEU A 259 46.29 18.78 -10.77
N ILE A 260 45.26 19.59 -11.03
CA ILE A 260 45.15 20.95 -10.53
C ILE A 260 43.86 21.06 -9.70
N PRO A 261 43.93 21.14 -8.37
CA PRO A 261 42.76 21.42 -7.55
C PRO A 261 42.29 22.86 -7.81
N ILE A 262 40.98 23.06 -8.04
CA ILE A 262 40.43 24.40 -8.31
C ILE A 262 39.29 24.81 -7.36
N ALA A 263 38.56 23.86 -6.79
CA ALA A 263 37.42 24.16 -5.92
C ALA A 263 37.08 23.02 -4.96
N VAL A 264 36.45 23.37 -3.84
CA VAL A 264 35.80 22.43 -2.92
C VAL A 264 34.32 22.82 -2.79
N VAL A 265 33.43 21.82 -2.89
CA VAL A 265 32.01 21.97 -2.56
C VAL A 265 31.76 21.35 -1.19
N ALA A 266 31.53 22.18 -0.19
CA ALA A 266 31.05 21.76 1.11
C ALA A 266 29.52 21.77 1.11
N THR A 267 28.90 20.73 1.63
CA THR A 267 27.44 20.59 1.69
C THR A 267 26.97 20.86 3.11
N SER A 268 26.24 21.96 3.31
CA SER A 268 25.61 22.24 4.61
C SER A 268 24.18 21.72 4.58
N GLY A 269 24.02 20.40 4.80
CA GLY A 269 22.76 19.68 4.71
C GLY A 269 22.71 18.74 3.50
N THR A 270 23.34 17.58 3.61
CA THR A 270 23.27 16.53 2.58
C THR A 270 21.83 16.04 2.36
N THR A 271 21.52 15.56 1.15
CA THR A 271 20.14 15.23 0.75
C THR A 271 19.55 14.03 1.50
N ASP A 272 20.39 13.09 1.90
CA ASP A 272 19.96 11.88 2.61
C ASP A 272 20.08 12.04 4.13
N PHE A 273 21.27 12.37 4.62
CA PHE A 273 21.56 12.38 6.05
C PHE A 273 21.27 13.72 6.72
N GLY A 274 21.10 14.81 5.94
CA GLY A 274 20.99 16.15 6.49
C GLY A 274 22.25 16.57 7.26
N SER A 275 23.37 15.90 6.98
CA SER A 275 24.66 16.17 7.60
C SER A 275 25.26 17.47 7.09
N ILE A 276 26.00 18.15 7.95
CA ILE A 276 26.64 19.42 7.66
C ILE A 276 28.16 19.21 7.64
N ASP A 277 28.77 19.44 6.49
CA ASP A 277 30.21 19.37 6.35
C ASP A 277 30.90 20.42 7.25
N PRO A 278 32.10 20.14 7.79
CA PRO A 278 32.82 21.04 8.71
C PRO A 278 33.35 22.29 8.00
N LEU A 279 32.48 23.30 7.84
CA LEU A 279 32.73 24.49 7.04
C LEU A 279 33.99 25.28 7.47
N PRO A 280 34.25 25.55 8.77
CA PRO A 280 35.43 26.32 9.17
C PRO A 280 36.76 25.66 8.80
N GLU A 281 36.84 24.34 8.92
CA GLU A 281 38.00 23.53 8.61
C GLU A 281 38.22 23.43 7.10
N ILE A 282 37.15 23.19 6.33
CA ILE A 282 37.21 23.17 4.86
C ILE A 282 37.63 24.54 4.33
N ALA A 283 37.06 25.63 4.87
CA ALA A 283 37.44 26.98 4.49
C ALA A 283 38.92 27.28 4.76
N ARG A 284 39.51 26.73 5.84
CA ARG A 284 40.96 26.86 6.10
C ARG A 284 41.78 26.16 5.02
N LEU A 285 41.40 24.94 4.64
CA LEU A 285 42.09 24.23 3.55
C LEU A 285 41.95 24.99 2.22
N CYS A 286 40.76 25.51 1.90
CA CYS A 286 40.57 26.31 0.69
C CYS A 286 41.50 27.53 0.67
N ASP A 287 41.64 28.25 1.78
CA ASP A 287 42.57 29.38 1.91
C ASP A 287 44.03 28.94 1.73
N ASP A 288 44.45 27.83 2.37
CA ASP A 288 45.83 27.32 2.32
C ASP A 288 46.25 26.91 0.89
N TYR A 289 45.31 26.43 0.09
CA TYR A 289 45.55 25.96 -1.28
C TYR A 289 45.07 26.92 -2.38
N GLY A 290 44.45 28.05 -2.02
CA GLY A 290 43.88 29.01 -2.96
C GLY A 290 42.72 28.46 -3.81
N LEU A 291 41.86 27.63 -3.20
CA LEU A 291 40.74 26.97 -3.87
C LEU A 291 39.45 27.75 -3.68
N TRP A 292 38.57 27.72 -4.69
CA TRP A 292 37.22 28.24 -4.56
C TRP A 292 36.40 27.40 -3.58
N MET A 293 35.85 28.01 -2.53
CA MET A 293 34.94 27.34 -1.61
C MET A 293 33.48 27.64 -1.98
N HIS A 294 32.78 26.63 -2.50
CA HIS A 294 31.33 26.70 -2.66
C HIS A 294 30.64 25.97 -1.51
N ILE A 295 29.63 26.60 -0.91
CA ILE A 295 28.73 25.92 0.04
C ILE A 295 27.38 25.67 -0.63
N ASP A 296 27.04 24.41 -0.81
CA ASP A 296 25.68 24.00 -1.16
C ASP A 296 24.84 23.95 0.13
N ALA A 297 24.06 25.00 0.35
CA ALA A 297 23.11 25.14 1.45
C ALA A 297 21.67 24.98 0.97
N ALA A 298 21.41 24.34 -0.19
CA ALA A 298 20.07 24.19 -0.74
C ALA A 298 19.07 23.68 0.32
N TYR A 299 19.46 22.70 1.12
CA TYR A 299 18.64 22.21 2.23
C TYR A 299 18.92 22.92 3.56
N GLY A 300 20.18 23.00 4.01
CA GLY A 300 20.49 23.56 5.34
C GLY A 300 20.24 25.06 5.50
N CYS A 301 19.92 25.79 4.43
CA CYS A 301 19.60 27.22 4.49
C CYS A 301 18.46 27.58 5.46
N GLY A 302 17.57 26.65 5.82
CA GLY A 302 16.55 26.88 6.86
C GLY A 302 17.15 27.31 8.20
N LEU A 303 18.37 26.87 8.51
CA LEU A 303 19.11 27.28 9.71
C LEU A 303 19.48 28.78 9.73
N LEU A 304 19.46 29.48 8.58
CA LEU A 304 19.76 30.91 8.51
C LEU A 304 18.72 31.78 9.28
N VAL A 305 17.51 31.25 9.46
CA VAL A 305 16.42 31.92 10.18
C VAL A 305 16.18 31.39 11.58
N SER A 306 16.73 30.23 11.94
CA SER A 306 16.69 29.67 13.29
C SER A 306 17.52 30.51 14.28
N GLU A 307 16.98 30.80 15.45
CA GLU A 307 17.74 31.45 16.53
C GLU A 307 18.58 30.42 17.32
N ASN A 308 18.10 29.18 17.42
CA ASN A 308 18.70 28.12 18.24
C ASN A 308 19.80 27.34 17.50
N HIS A 309 19.73 27.26 16.17
CA HIS A 309 20.55 26.32 15.40
C HIS A 309 21.42 26.96 14.31
N ARG A 310 21.36 28.29 14.12
CA ARG A 310 22.16 28.99 13.10
C ARG A 310 23.67 28.77 13.25
N SER A 311 24.17 28.60 14.46
CA SER A 311 25.59 28.35 14.74
C SER A 311 26.14 27.07 14.08
N ARG A 312 25.27 26.15 13.67
CA ARG A 312 25.66 24.95 12.91
C ARG A 312 26.10 25.27 11.48
N LEU A 313 25.79 26.47 10.98
CA LEU A 313 26.30 27.00 9.71
C LEU A 313 27.54 27.89 9.90
N ASN A 314 28.15 27.96 11.09
CA ASN A 314 29.39 28.73 11.28
C ASN A 314 30.45 28.34 10.25
N GLY A 315 31.06 29.33 9.60
CA GLY A 315 31.95 29.13 8.47
C GLY A 315 31.28 29.40 7.12
N ILE A 316 29.95 29.50 7.05
CA ILE A 316 29.25 29.82 5.80
C ILE A 316 29.61 31.21 5.26
N GLU A 317 29.92 32.15 6.15
CA GLU A 317 30.40 33.50 5.82
C GLU A 317 31.77 33.50 5.12
N ARG A 318 32.48 32.35 5.15
CA ARG A 318 33.79 32.18 4.51
C ARG A 318 33.73 31.75 3.05
N ALA A 319 32.57 31.32 2.55
CA ALA A 319 32.43 30.83 1.19
C ALA A 319 32.65 31.91 0.12
N ASP A 320 33.13 31.48 -1.05
CA ASP A 320 33.17 32.28 -2.26
C ASP A 320 31.81 32.31 -2.96
N SER A 321 31.03 31.23 -2.83
CA SER A 321 29.64 31.19 -3.27
C SER A 321 28.74 30.28 -2.44
N VAL A 322 27.46 30.61 -2.36
CA VAL A 322 26.44 29.86 -1.60
C VAL A 322 25.21 29.61 -2.46
N THR A 323 24.68 28.38 -2.40
CA THR A 323 23.38 28.01 -3.00
C THR A 323 22.31 27.91 -1.91
N VAL A 324 21.11 28.41 -2.18
CA VAL A 324 19.95 28.39 -1.27
C VAL A 324 18.68 27.98 -2.02
N ASP A 325 17.89 27.05 -1.47
CA ASP A 325 16.56 26.70 -1.99
C ASP A 325 15.47 27.05 -0.96
N TYR A 326 14.84 28.20 -1.12
CA TYR A 326 13.70 28.62 -0.29
C TYR A 326 12.50 27.67 -0.45
N HIS A 327 12.36 27.03 -1.62
CA HIS A 327 11.32 26.04 -1.89
C HIS A 327 11.54 24.67 -1.21
N LYS A 328 12.62 24.52 -0.41
CA LYS A 328 12.84 23.35 0.45
C LYS A 328 12.65 23.69 1.92
N SER A 329 13.31 24.76 2.39
CA SER A 329 13.46 25.00 3.84
C SER A 329 12.81 26.30 4.32
N PHE A 330 12.16 27.05 3.43
CA PHE A 330 11.44 28.30 3.74
C PHE A 330 9.96 28.23 3.33
N PHE A 331 9.45 27.02 3.06
CA PHE A 331 8.03 26.79 2.77
C PHE A 331 7.50 27.58 1.55
N GLN A 332 8.36 27.80 0.55
CA GLN A 332 7.99 28.52 -0.68
C GLN A 332 7.54 27.56 -1.78
N THR A 333 6.64 28.01 -2.65
CA THR A 333 6.28 27.25 -3.86
C THR A 333 7.47 27.15 -4.81
N VAL A 334 7.56 26.04 -5.55
CA VAL A 334 8.55 25.87 -6.64
C VAL A 334 8.18 26.77 -7.82
N SER A 335 9.11 27.42 -8.52
CA SER A 335 10.54 27.61 -8.22
C SER A 335 10.75 28.69 -7.15
N CYS A 336 11.76 28.54 -6.31
CA CYS A 336 12.24 29.61 -5.44
C CYS A 336 13.64 29.22 -4.90
N GLY A 337 14.68 29.51 -5.67
CA GLY A 337 16.08 29.29 -5.29
C GLY A 337 16.92 30.50 -5.62
N ALA A 338 18.10 30.59 -5.02
CA ALA A 338 19.04 31.67 -5.26
C ALA A 338 20.49 31.20 -5.20
N PHE A 339 21.35 31.96 -5.88
CA PHE A 339 22.79 31.81 -5.89
C PHE A 339 23.44 33.11 -5.41
N PHE A 340 24.44 32.98 -4.55
CA PHE A 340 25.15 34.09 -3.94
C PHE A 340 26.65 33.96 -4.19
N VAL A 341 27.32 35.09 -4.36
CA VAL A 341 28.76 35.19 -4.51
C VAL A 341 29.32 36.22 -3.55
N ARG A 342 30.48 35.93 -2.98
CA ARG A 342 31.22 36.81 -2.08
C ARG A 342 31.76 38.06 -2.79
N ASP A 343 32.18 37.90 -4.05
CA ASP A 343 32.65 39.00 -4.88
C ASP A 343 31.81 39.07 -6.15
N SER A 344 30.97 40.11 -6.22
CA SER A 344 30.09 40.39 -7.35
C SER A 344 30.83 40.51 -8.69
N HIS A 345 32.13 40.85 -8.70
CA HIS A 345 32.91 40.91 -9.94
C HIS A 345 33.00 39.56 -10.65
N ASN A 346 32.86 38.43 -9.94
CA ASN A 346 32.86 37.11 -10.59
C ASN A 346 31.63 36.88 -11.47
N LEU A 347 30.53 37.61 -11.26
CA LEU A 347 29.35 37.52 -12.13
C LEU A 347 29.60 38.05 -13.55
N LYS A 348 30.68 38.82 -13.78
CA LYS A 348 31.07 39.26 -15.13
C LYS A 348 31.31 38.09 -16.11
N HIS A 349 31.62 36.91 -15.59
CA HIS A 349 31.81 35.69 -16.38
C HIS A 349 30.52 35.19 -17.02
N VAL A 350 29.35 35.51 -16.44
CA VAL A 350 28.03 35.18 -17.01
C VAL A 350 27.41 36.32 -17.81
N THR A 351 27.77 37.58 -17.52
CA THR A 351 27.20 38.75 -18.20
C THR A 351 27.37 38.68 -19.72
N HIS A 352 26.31 38.93 -20.48
CA HIS A 352 26.38 39.21 -21.92
C HIS A 352 25.54 40.45 -22.22
N HIS A 353 26.06 41.38 -23.03
CA HIS A 353 25.33 42.59 -23.42
C HIS A 353 24.73 42.39 -24.82
N ALA A 354 23.40 42.47 -24.89
CA ALA A 354 22.65 42.48 -26.15
C ALA A 354 21.99 43.85 -26.33
N ASP A 355 22.14 44.44 -27.52
CA ASP A 355 21.67 45.81 -27.81
C ASP A 355 20.16 46.01 -27.59
N TYR A 356 19.36 44.94 -27.75
CA TYR A 356 17.91 44.98 -27.58
C TYR A 356 17.43 44.76 -26.14
N LEU A 357 18.30 44.32 -25.23
CA LEU A 357 17.90 43.86 -23.88
C LEU A 357 18.61 44.62 -22.76
N ASN A 358 19.95 44.65 -22.79
CA ASN A 358 20.79 45.26 -21.75
C ASN A 358 21.99 45.98 -22.37
N PRO A 359 21.74 47.00 -23.23
CA PRO A 359 22.80 47.73 -23.91
C PRO A 359 23.76 48.38 -22.90
N LEU A 360 25.02 48.54 -23.31
CA LEU A 360 26.05 49.15 -22.46
C LEU A 360 25.69 50.57 -21.99
N SER A 361 24.94 51.32 -22.80
CA SER A 361 24.43 52.65 -22.42
C SER A 361 23.53 52.59 -21.18
N ALA A 362 22.65 51.60 -21.07
CA ALA A 362 21.78 51.43 -19.91
C ALA A 362 22.58 51.15 -18.62
N GLN A 363 23.69 50.41 -18.73
CA GLN A 363 24.61 50.20 -17.61
C GLN A 363 25.31 51.51 -17.20
N GLN A 364 25.73 52.33 -18.17
CA GLN A 364 26.36 53.63 -17.91
C GLN A 364 25.40 54.62 -17.22
N GLU A 365 24.10 54.49 -17.49
CA GLU A 365 23.01 55.25 -16.84
C GLU A 365 22.63 54.70 -15.45
N GLY A 366 23.21 53.57 -15.02
CA GLY A 366 22.94 52.95 -13.73
C GLY A 366 21.65 52.11 -13.69
N THR A 367 21.14 51.67 -14.84
CA THR A 367 19.94 50.82 -14.91
C THR A 367 20.24 49.42 -14.34
N PRO A 368 19.49 48.94 -13.33
CA PRO A 368 19.78 47.69 -12.65
C PRO A 368 19.26 46.47 -13.41
N ASN A 369 19.91 46.08 -14.51
CA ASN A 369 19.50 44.89 -15.27
C ASN A 369 20.05 43.59 -14.62
N LEU A 370 19.17 42.77 -14.06
CA LEU A 370 19.54 41.53 -13.34
C LEU A 370 20.03 40.41 -14.28
N VAL A 371 19.70 40.46 -15.57
CA VAL A 371 20.20 39.54 -16.60
C VAL A 371 21.73 39.53 -16.66
N ASN A 372 22.39 40.64 -16.28
CA ASN A 372 23.84 40.73 -16.20
C ASN A 372 24.45 39.70 -15.23
N LYS A 373 23.66 39.20 -14.28
CA LYS A 373 24.08 38.28 -13.22
C LYS A 373 23.52 36.87 -13.40
N SER A 374 22.75 36.62 -14.46
CA SER A 374 22.02 35.36 -14.66
C SER A 374 22.51 34.61 -15.90
N ILE A 375 22.36 33.30 -15.88
CA ILE A 375 22.47 32.47 -17.10
C ILE A 375 21.12 32.29 -17.80
N GLN A 376 20.04 32.87 -17.25
CA GLN A 376 18.72 32.94 -17.88
C GLN A 376 18.49 34.34 -18.45
N THR A 377 17.71 34.40 -19.52
CA THR A 377 17.10 35.64 -20.02
C THR A 377 15.77 35.85 -19.28
N THR A 378 14.62 35.57 -19.90
CA THR A 378 13.30 35.70 -19.26
C THR A 378 13.25 34.93 -17.93
N ARG A 379 12.87 35.62 -16.86
CA ARG A 379 12.80 35.05 -15.51
C ARG A 379 11.60 35.60 -14.78
N ARG A 380 10.81 34.71 -14.18
CA ARG A 380 9.65 35.08 -13.35
C ARG A 380 10.06 35.75 -12.04
N PHE A 381 9.14 36.50 -11.44
CA PHE A 381 9.38 37.27 -10.23
C PHE A 381 9.38 36.45 -8.92
N ASP A 382 10.23 35.42 -8.83
CA ASP A 382 10.25 34.47 -7.69
C ASP A 382 10.53 35.10 -6.33
N ALA A 383 11.27 36.21 -6.31
CA ALA A 383 11.57 36.93 -5.08
C ALA A 383 10.32 37.49 -4.38
N LEU A 384 9.21 37.69 -5.09
CA LEU A 384 7.98 38.19 -4.48
C LEU A 384 7.46 37.24 -3.39
N LYS A 385 7.66 35.94 -3.56
CA LYS A 385 7.24 34.90 -2.61
C LYS A 385 7.92 35.09 -1.25
N MET A 386 9.24 35.13 -1.25
CA MET A 386 10.04 35.42 -0.06
C MET A 386 9.76 36.81 0.50
N TRP A 387 9.60 37.82 -0.35
CA TRP A 387 9.30 39.18 0.10
C TRP A 387 7.98 39.25 0.87
N LEU A 388 6.90 38.67 0.33
CA LEU A 388 5.60 38.63 0.99
C LEU A 388 5.61 37.76 2.24
N THR A 389 6.27 36.60 2.21
CA THR A 389 6.45 35.77 3.43
C THR A 389 7.14 36.56 4.53
N LEU A 390 8.28 37.20 4.25
CA LEU A 390 9.01 37.99 5.24
C LEU A 390 8.18 39.19 5.73
N ARG A 391 7.37 39.80 4.86
CA ARG A 391 6.56 40.98 5.22
C ARG A 391 5.33 40.63 6.04
N VAL A 392 4.74 39.45 5.83
CA VAL A 392 3.50 39.00 6.48
C VAL A 392 3.79 38.19 7.74
N MET A 393 4.69 37.22 7.67
CA MET A 393 4.99 36.29 8.78
C MET A 393 6.18 36.75 9.62
N GLY A 394 7.09 37.52 9.03
CA GLY A 394 8.39 37.81 9.64
C GLY A 394 9.35 36.62 9.57
N PRO A 395 10.66 36.86 9.71
CA PRO A 395 11.65 35.79 9.65
C PRO A 395 11.67 34.87 10.88
N ALA A 396 11.23 35.36 12.05
CA ALA A 396 11.18 34.56 13.28
C ALA A 396 10.23 33.37 13.15
N ALA A 397 9.03 33.59 12.57
CA ALA A 397 8.06 32.52 12.35
C ALA A 397 8.58 31.40 11.43
N LEU A 398 9.46 31.72 10.48
CA LEU A 398 10.14 30.70 9.65
C LEU A 398 11.17 29.93 10.47
N GLY A 399 11.90 30.62 11.35
CA GLY A 399 12.84 30.01 12.31
C GLY A 399 12.12 29.05 13.25
N ASP A 400 11.04 29.49 13.90
CA ASP A 400 10.25 28.68 14.84
C ASP A 400 9.70 27.41 14.17
N ALA A 401 9.20 27.53 12.94
CA ALA A 401 8.72 26.41 12.16
C ALA A 401 9.84 25.41 11.84
N PHE A 402 11.05 25.89 11.51
CA PHE A 402 12.19 25.02 11.23
C PHE A 402 12.76 24.37 12.51
N ASP A 403 12.77 25.08 13.62
CA ASP A 403 13.17 24.56 14.93
C ASP A 403 12.23 23.44 15.39
N THR A 404 10.91 23.61 15.21
CA THR A 404 9.91 22.57 15.47
C THR A 404 10.21 21.28 14.68
N LEU A 405 10.66 21.39 13.43
CA LEU A 405 11.02 20.23 12.62
C LEU A 405 12.27 19.51 13.14
N ILE A 406 13.26 20.25 13.63
CA ILE A 406 14.47 19.68 14.23
C ILE A 406 14.11 18.92 15.50
N GLU A 407 13.29 19.51 16.37
CA GLU A 407 12.78 18.87 17.60
C GLU A 407 11.97 17.60 17.28
N LEU A 408 11.07 17.67 16.29
CA LEU A 408 10.31 16.51 15.85
C LEU A 408 11.21 15.39 15.32
N THR A 409 12.27 15.73 14.59
CA THR A 409 13.21 14.74 14.04
C THR A 409 14.01 14.08 15.15
N GLN A 410 14.41 14.82 16.18
CA GLN A 410 15.04 14.26 17.37
C GLN A 410 14.09 13.30 18.11
N ALA A 411 12.83 13.69 18.31
CA ALA A 411 11.84 12.80 18.90
C ALA A 411 11.61 11.53 18.05
N ALA A 412 11.56 11.67 16.72
CA ALA A 412 11.45 10.54 15.80
C ALA A 412 12.66 9.59 15.91
N HIS A 413 13.87 10.14 16.01
CA HIS A 413 15.09 9.39 16.21
C HIS A 413 15.04 8.53 17.49
N GLU A 414 14.57 9.10 18.60
CA GLU A 414 14.40 8.38 19.85
C GLU A 414 13.41 7.22 19.71
N ARG A 415 12.27 7.44 19.04
CA ARG A 415 11.26 6.38 18.81
C ARG A 415 11.77 5.27 17.90
N LEU A 416 12.48 5.61 16.83
CA LEU A 416 13.06 4.64 15.92
C LEU A 416 14.15 3.82 16.63
N THR A 417 15.03 4.47 17.38
CA THR A 417 16.11 3.81 18.13
C THR A 417 15.58 2.88 19.21
N ALA A 418 14.45 3.23 19.85
CA ALA A 418 13.79 2.38 20.84
C ALA A 418 13.11 1.14 20.25
N HIS A 419 12.84 1.12 18.94
CA HIS A 419 12.10 0.02 18.31
C HIS A 419 13.02 -1.17 17.99
N PRO A 420 12.76 -2.38 18.54
CA PRO A 420 13.73 -3.50 18.49
C PRO A 420 13.97 -4.07 17.09
N ALA A 421 13.07 -3.81 16.14
CA ALA A 421 13.19 -4.22 14.75
C ALA A 421 13.62 -3.09 13.81
N ILE A 422 14.08 -1.95 14.33
CA ILE A 422 14.59 -0.83 13.53
C ILE A 422 16.06 -0.61 13.84
N GLU A 423 16.85 -0.48 12.79
CA GLU A 423 18.24 -0.05 12.85
C GLU A 423 18.34 1.38 12.31
N VAL A 424 18.93 2.28 13.08
CA VAL A 424 19.11 3.69 12.74
C VAL A 424 20.58 3.96 12.43
N LEU A 425 20.88 4.70 11.37
CA LEU A 425 22.28 4.94 10.94
C LEU A 425 22.94 6.14 11.60
N HIS A 426 22.18 7.15 12.00
CA HIS A 426 22.74 8.39 12.53
C HIS A 426 21.76 9.09 13.47
N ALA A 427 22.29 9.91 14.37
CA ALA A 427 21.50 10.95 15.02
C ALA A 427 21.26 12.09 14.01
N PRO A 428 20.05 12.67 13.95
CA PRO A 428 19.72 13.68 12.96
C PRO A 428 20.47 14.97 13.25
N GLU A 429 21.18 15.48 12.25
CA GLU A 429 21.65 16.86 12.29
C GLU A 429 20.50 17.78 11.89
N LEU A 430 19.97 17.66 10.67
CA LEU A 430 18.82 18.45 10.23
C LEU A 430 17.51 17.71 10.50
N THR A 431 16.66 17.57 9.48
CA THR A 431 15.30 17.05 9.61
C THR A 431 15.10 15.73 8.84
N THR A 432 16.19 14.98 8.66
CA THR A 432 16.21 13.68 7.98
C THR A 432 16.67 12.57 8.92
N GLN A 433 16.11 11.38 8.74
CA GLN A 433 16.51 10.19 9.48
C GLN A 433 16.60 8.98 8.54
N ILE A 434 17.80 8.39 8.45
CA ILE A 434 18.03 7.13 7.73
C ILE A 434 17.95 5.94 8.69
N PHE A 435 17.16 4.93 8.32
CA PHE A 435 16.92 3.73 9.12
C PHE A 435 16.46 2.57 8.24
N ARG A 436 16.41 1.35 8.78
CA ARG A 436 15.84 0.18 8.09
C ARG A 436 15.14 -0.76 9.07
N TYR A 437 14.17 -1.51 8.56
CA TYR A 437 13.53 -2.60 9.27
C TYR A 437 14.39 -3.86 9.22
N VAL A 438 14.57 -4.52 10.37
CA VAL A 438 15.31 -5.77 10.53
C VAL A 438 14.38 -6.80 11.16
N PRO A 439 13.92 -7.82 10.40
CA PRO A 439 12.89 -8.77 10.87
C PRO A 439 13.38 -9.70 11.99
N GLY A 440 14.70 -9.83 12.18
CA GLY A 440 15.30 -10.64 13.23
C GLY A 440 16.83 -10.73 13.08
N LYS A 441 17.52 -11.20 14.13
CA LYS A 441 18.99 -11.23 14.21
C LYS A 441 19.69 -12.12 13.17
N ASN A 442 18.96 -13.03 12.53
CA ASN A 442 19.51 -14.00 11.58
C ASN A 442 19.18 -13.66 10.12
N ALA A 443 18.54 -12.52 9.85
CA ALA A 443 18.25 -12.10 8.48
C ALA A 443 19.54 -11.75 7.73
N SER A 444 19.70 -12.30 6.54
CA SER A 444 20.80 -11.92 5.64
C SER A 444 20.60 -10.51 5.11
N ASP A 445 21.69 -9.83 4.74
CA ASP A 445 21.60 -8.48 4.19
C ASP A 445 20.71 -8.39 2.95
N ALA A 446 20.71 -9.41 2.09
CA ALA A 446 19.87 -9.44 0.89
C ALA A 446 18.36 -9.47 1.25
N GLN A 447 17.99 -10.25 2.27
CA GLN A 447 16.61 -10.27 2.78
C GLN A 447 16.23 -8.92 3.40
N ILE A 448 17.13 -8.30 4.16
CA ILE A 448 16.90 -6.95 4.71
C ILE A 448 16.71 -5.93 3.58
N ASP A 449 17.52 -6.01 2.53
CA ASP A 449 17.45 -5.13 1.37
C ASP A 449 16.10 -5.28 0.63
N GLU A 450 15.66 -6.52 0.40
CA GLU A 450 14.37 -6.84 -0.24
C GLU A 450 13.18 -6.40 0.60
N ILE A 451 13.18 -6.70 1.91
CA ILE A 451 12.09 -6.35 2.82
C ILE A 451 11.92 -4.83 2.90
N ASN A 452 13.00 -4.05 3.01
CA ASN A 452 12.89 -2.59 3.08
C ASN A 452 12.39 -1.99 1.76
N ALA A 453 12.82 -2.53 0.60
CA ALA A 453 12.28 -2.13 -0.69
C ALA A 453 10.77 -2.45 -0.80
N ALA A 454 10.34 -3.61 -0.31
CA ALA A 454 8.93 -4.02 -0.29
C ALA A 454 8.09 -3.16 0.67
N ILE A 455 8.59 -2.88 1.89
CA ILE A 455 7.93 -2.00 2.86
C ILE A 455 7.66 -0.63 2.24
N ARG A 456 8.66 -0.01 1.59
CA ARG A 456 8.48 1.29 0.94
C ARG A 456 7.37 1.24 -0.11
N LYS A 457 7.31 0.18 -0.92
CA LYS A 457 6.29 0.00 -1.95
C LYS A 457 4.89 -0.20 -1.34
N ALA A 458 4.78 -0.99 -0.27
CA ALA A 458 3.51 -1.28 0.41
C ALA A 458 2.95 -0.08 1.18
N LEU A 459 3.82 0.78 1.71
CA LEU A 459 3.42 2.03 2.36
C LEU A 459 2.80 3.03 1.40
N PHE A 460 3.27 3.04 0.15
CA PHE A 460 2.98 4.09 -0.83
C PHE A 460 1.47 4.24 -1.07
N GLY A 461 0.89 5.26 -0.44
CA GLY A 461 -0.54 5.47 -0.34
C GLY A 461 -0.92 5.98 1.05
N ASN A 462 -0.92 5.08 2.05
CA ASN A 462 -1.24 5.41 3.44
C ASN A 462 -0.19 6.31 4.11
N ALA A 463 1.06 6.21 3.66
CA ALA A 463 2.16 7.10 3.97
C ALA A 463 3.07 7.21 2.75
N VAL A 464 3.85 8.29 2.65
CA VAL A 464 4.85 8.41 1.58
C VAL A 464 6.21 8.64 2.24
N ILE A 465 7.09 7.66 2.11
CA ILE A 465 8.45 7.67 2.68
C ILE A 465 9.46 7.46 1.57
N ALA A 466 10.69 7.93 1.76
CA ALA A 466 11.75 7.73 0.79
C ALA A 466 12.57 6.48 1.12
N GLY A 467 13.42 6.09 0.18
CA GLY A 467 14.47 5.11 0.41
C GLY A 467 15.74 5.56 -0.28
N THR A 468 16.88 5.12 0.25
CA THR A 468 18.21 5.42 -0.27
C THR A 468 19.10 4.18 -0.16
N LYS A 469 20.27 4.22 -0.81
CA LYS A 469 21.31 3.21 -0.66
C LYS A 469 22.53 3.78 0.03
N VAL A 470 23.00 3.09 1.07
CA VAL A 470 24.24 3.41 1.80
C VAL A 470 25.15 2.19 1.68
N ASP A 471 26.33 2.36 1.11
CA ASP A 471 27.29 1.28 0.82
C ASP A 471 26.66 0.08 0.09
N GLY A 472 25.74 0.37 -0.83
CA GLY A 472 25.02 -0.63 -1.63
C GLY A 472 23.82 -1.28 -0.95
N ARG A 473 23.57 -1.01 0.34
CA ARG A 473 22.45 -1.53 1.14
C ARG A 473 21.24 -0.61 1.14
N GLN A 474 20.04 -1.17 1.13
CA GLN A 474 18.79 -0.43 1.12
C GLN A 474 18.41 0.06 2.52
N TYR A 475 18.07 1.33 2.59
CA TYR A 475 17.53 1.98 3.78
C TYR A 475 16.26 2.77 3.43
N LEU A 476 15.41 2.95 4.43
CA LEU A 476 14.31 3.88 4.43
C LEU A 476 14.79 5.25 4.91
N LYS A 477 14.06 6.29 4.49
CA LYS A 477 14.35 7.67 4.87
C LYS A 477 13.07 8.39 5.25
N PHE A 478 13.10 9.02 6.42
CA PHE A 478 12.22 10.12 6.75
C PHE A 478 12.90 11.45 6.44
N THR A 479 12.14 12.36 5.80
CA THR A 479 12.46 13.77 5.65
C THR A 479 11.28 14.56 6.18
N LEU A 480 11.46 15.23 7.31
CA LEU A 480 10.42 15.96 8.03
C LEU A 480 10.51 17.44 7.68
N LEU A 481 9.60 17.90 6.82
CA LEU A 481 9.50 19.31 6.44
C LEU A 481 8.13 19.91 6.76
N ASN A 482 7.21 19.14 7.34
CA ASN A 482 5.88 19.62 7.67
C ASN A 482 5.73 19.85 9.18
N PRO A 483 5.70 21.11 9.66
CA PRO A 483 5.68 21.42 11.09
C PRO A 483 4.32 21.10 11.75
N THR A 484 3.30 20.72 10.98
CA THR A 484 2.04 20.20 11.53
C THR A 484 2.08 18.70 11.80
N THR A 485 3.13 18.01 11.36
CA THR A 485 3.36 16.58 11.66
C THR A 485 3.63 16.42 13.15
N THR A 486 2.95 15.47 13.76
CA THR A 486 3.12 15.15 15.18
C THR A 486 3.93 13.87 15.37
N ILE A 487 4.41 13.62 16.59
CA ILE A 487 5.06 12.35 16.90
C ILE A 487 4.11 11.15 16.73
N ALA A 488 2.79 11.34 16.93
CA ALA A 488 1.78 10.31 16.73
C ALA A 488 1.67 9.92 15.24
N ASP A 489 1.76 10.88 14.31
CA ASP A 489 1.81 10.59 12.88
C ASP A 489 3.02 9.71 12.52
N ILE A 490 4.17 9.97 13.16
CA ILE A 490 5.39 9.20 12.97
C ILE A 490 5.25 7.78 13.55
N GLU A 491 4.64 7.64 14.73
CA GLU A 491 4.34 6.35 15.35
C GLU A 491 3.36 5.51 14.51
N ASP A 492 2.36 6.14 13.89
CA ASP A 492 1.46 5.50 12.93
C ASP A 492 2.22 4.94 11.72
N VAL A 493 3.11 5.75 11.13
CA VAL A 493 3.92 5.32 9.98
C VAL A 493 4.90 4.21 10.39
N LEU A 494 5.51 4.31 11.58
CA LEU A 494 6.36 3.25 12.13
C LEU A 494 5.59 1.94 12.35
N SER A 495 4.34 2.04 12.81
CA SER A 495 3.46 0.88 12.97
C SER A 495 3.14 0.23 11.62
N LEU A 496 2.90 1.01 10.57
CA LEU A 496 2.73 0.51 9.21
C LEU A 496 4.02 -0.13 8.65
N ILE A 497 5.20 0.45 8.91
CA ILE A 497 6.50 -0.13 8.57
C ILE A 497 6.66 -1.51 9.22
N ALA A 498 6.39 -1.60 10.52
CA ALA A 498 6.48 -2.85 11.27
C ALA A 498 5.40 -3.87 10.87
N HIS A 499 4.22 -3.42 10.45
CA HIS A 499 3.16 -4.26 9.91
C HIS A 499 3.59 -4.88 8.57
N TYR A 500 3.95 -4.07 7.58
CA TYR A 500 4.39 -4.56 6.29
C TYR A 500 5.71 -5.33 6.33
N GLY A 501 6.57 -5.05 7.31
CA GLY A 501 7.77 -5.83 7.57
C GLY A 501 7.47 -7.25 8.08
N ARG A 502 6.34 -7.44 8.79
CA ARG A 502 5.87 -8.75 9.28
C ARG A 502 5.03 -9.50 8.24
N GLU A 503 4.28 -8.79 7.39
CA GLU A 503 3.38 -9.37 6.38
C GLU A 503 4.07 -10.01 5.16
N GLN A 504 5.40 -10.02 5.08
CA GLN A 504 6.07 -10.44 3.86
C GLN A 504 5.86 -11.94 3.55
N PRO A 505 5.71 -12.28 2.25
CA PRO A 505 5.44 -13.64 1.79
C PRO A 505 6.50 -14.62 2.28
N VAL A 506 6.08 -15.86 2.51
CA VAL A 506 6.96 -16.95 2.90
C VAL A 506 8.10 -17.06 1.88
N GLU A 507 9.33 -16.81 2.34
CA GLU A 507 10.52 -16.84 1.50
C GLU A 507 10.58 -18.11 0.64
N GLY A 508 10.77 -17.94 -0.67
CA GLY A 508 10.86 -19.03 -1.64
C GLY A 508 9.50 -19.53 -2.16
N LEU A 509 8.37 -18.99 -1.69
CA LEU A 509 7.03 -19.41 -2.10
C LEU A 509 6.29 -18.28 -2.83
N ASN A 510 6.02 -18.49 -4.12
CA ASN A 510 5.12 -17.64 -4.91
C ASN A 510 3.83 -18.43 -5.21
N GLY A 511 2.77 -18.15 -4.45
CA GLY A 511 1.50 -18.86 -4.54
C GLY A 511 0.41 -18.03 -5.21
N LEU A 512 -0.40 -18.68 -6.05
CA LEU A 512 -1.60 -18.12 -6.69
C LEU A 512 -2.80 -19.02 -6.36
N PHE A 513 -3.92 -18.41 -5.96
CA PHE A 513 -5.17 -19.13 -5.67
C PHE A 513 -6.23 -18.74 -6.70
N LEU A 514 -6.85 -19.73 -7.31
CA LEU A 514 -7.86 -19.57 -8.35
C LEU A 514 -9.20 -20.10 -7.84
N ASP A 515 -10.26 -19.30 -7.95
CA ASP A 515 -11.62 -19.70 -7.59
C ASP A 515 -12.61 -19.19 -8.65
N GLU A 516 -13.55 -20.05 -9.07
CA GLU A 516 -14.53 -19.72 -10.11
C GLU A 516 -15.61 -18.74 -9.64
N ASN A 517 -15.81 -18.62 -8.33
CA ASN A 517 -16.77 -17.70 -7.74
C ASN A 517 -16.29 -16.24 -7.83
N PRO A 518 -17.21 -15.26 -7.81
CA PRO A 518 -16.85 -13.85 -7.85
C PRO A 518 -16.25 -13.31 -6.54
N GLY A 519 -16.30 -14.08 -5.46
CA GLY A 519 -15.80 -13.74 -4.13
C GLY A 519 -16.09 -14.85 -3.13
N PHE A 520 -15.62 -14.68 -1.89
CA PHE A 520 -15.88 -15.62 -0.82
C PHE A 520 -17.30 -15.47 -0.25
N ASP A 521 -18.03 -16.57 -0.13
CA ASP A 521 -19.30 -16.64 0.58
C ASP A 521 -19.49 -18.00 1.28
N TRP A 522 -19.55 -17.97 2.61
CA TRP A 522 -19.66 -19.16 3.44
C TRP A 522 -21.07 -19.73 3.44
N HIS A 523 -21.25 -20.99 3.05
CA HIS A 523 -22.56 -21.67 3.01
C HIS A 523 -23.66 -20.86 2.28
N THR A 524 -23.39 -20.45 1.04
CA THR A 524 -24.36 -19.77 0.17
C THR A 524 -25.73 -20.45 0.24
N GLY A 525 -26.78 -19.66 0.53
CA GLY A 525 -28.16 -20.12 0.63
C GLY A 525 -28.59 -20.78 1.95
N MET A 526 -27.71 -20.85 2.96
CA MET A 526 -27.95 -21.43 4.29
C MET A 526 -27.52 -20.53 5.46
N MET A 527 -27.40 -19.22 5.25
CA MET A 527 -27.04 -18.22 6.27
C MET A 527 -28.25 -17.82 7.14
N LEU A 528 -28.74 -18.74 7.98
CA LEU A 528 -29.81 -18.47 8.93
C LEU A 528 -29.33 -17.52 10.05
N GLU A 529 -30.20 -16.61 10.51
CA GLU A 529 -29.81 -15.51 11.42
C GLU A 529 -29.20 -15.99 12.74
N ASN A 530 -29.72 -17.09 13.29
CA ASN A 530 -29.31 -17.64 14.58
C ASN A 530 -28.33 -18.82 14.46
N ALA A 531 -27.71 -19.02 13.29
CA ALA A 531 -26.80 -20.14 13.08
C ALA A 531 -25.37 -19.82 13.58
N HIS A 532 -24.83 -20.72 14.41
CA HIS A 532 -23.46 -20.67 14.89
C HIS A 532 -22.58 -21.74 14.21
N LEU A 533 -21.27 -21.55 14.25
CA LEU A 533 -20.31 -22.62 14.01
C LEU A 533 -20.38 -23.65 15.13
N GLN A 534 -20.05 -24.90 14.82
CA GLN A 534 -19.91 -25.97 15.82
C GLN A 534 -18.47 -26.07 16.34
N THR A 535 -17.56 -25.26 15.79
CA THR A 535 -16.15 -25.17 16.18
C THR A 535 -15.88 -23.86 16.93
N PRO A 536 -14.93 -23.87 17.88
CA PRO A 536 -14.51 -22.66 18.60
C PRO A 536 -14.02 -21.55 17.67
N PHE A 537 -14.14 -20.30 18.11
CA PHE A 537 -13.66 -19.13 17.34
C PHE A 537 -12.15 -19.17 17.01
N MET A 538 -11.35 -19.92 17.78
CA MET A 538 -9.91 -20.09 17.51
C MET A 538 -9.62 -20.95 16.27
N ALA A 539 -10.59 -21.74 15.82
CA ALA A 539 -10.55 -22.45 14.54
C ALA A 539 -10.83 -21.48 13.37
N ASP A 540 -10.14 -20.33 13.36
CA ASP A 540 -10.19 -19.36 12.28
C ASP A 540 -9.17 -19.71 11.19
N LEU A 541 -8.82 -18.75 10.33
CA LEU A 541 -7.92 -19.01 9.19
C LEU A 541 -6.46 -19.22 9.59
N VAL A 542 -6.01 -18.74 10.76
CA VAL A 542 -4.57 -18.62 11.05
C VAL A 542 -4.17 -18.70 12.52
N THR A 543 -5.06 -18.43 13.46
CA THR A 543 -4.75 -18.26 14.90
C THR A 543 -4.03 -19.47 15.50
N LEU A 544 -4.39 -20.69 15.10
CA LEU A 544 -3.72 -21.91 15.60
C LEU A 544 -2.33 -22.13 14.98
N ALA A 545 -1.99 -21.51 13.85
CA ALA A 545 -0.65 -21.52 13.27
C ALA A 545 0.20 -20.31 13.69
N ASP A 546 -0.42 -19.13 13.74
CA ASP A 546 0.17 -17.86 14.14
C ASP A 546 -0.90 -16.94 14.79
N PRO A 547 -1.00 -16.91 16.13
CA PRO A 547 -1.95 -16.06 16.84
C PRO A 547 -1.61 -14.57 16.74
N THR A 548 -0.42 -14.21 16.23
CA THR A 548 0.00 -12.82 16.02
C THR A 548 -0.29 -12.32 14.61
N SER A 549 -0.80 -13.19 13.74
CA SER A 549 -1.10 -12.86 12.36
C SER A 549 -2.11 -11.70 12.26
N PRO A 550 -1.88 -10.73 11.37
CA PRO A 550 -2.83 -9.65 11.13
C PRO A 550 -4.14 -10.15 10.54
N TYR A 551 -4.19 -11.38 10.02
CA TYR A 551 -5.41 -11.99 9.49
C TYR A 551 -6.18 -12.82 10.53
N SER A 552 -5.80 -12.79 11.81
CA SER A 552 -6.54 -13.46 12.88
C SER A 552 -7.92 -12.84 13.12
N LEU A 553 -8.87 -13.65 13.57
CA LEU A 553 -10.21 -13.22 13.94
C LEU A 553 -10.18 -12.16 15.06
N LEU A 554 -9.29 -12.31 16.04
CA LEU A 554 -9.18 -11.35 17.13
C LEU A 554 -8.70 -9.98 16.63
N ASN A 555 -7.78 -9.95 15.66
CA ASN A 555 -7.37 -8.69 15.02
C ASN A 555 -8.54 -8.08 14.21
N TYR A 556 -9.29 -8.88 13.44
CA TYR A 556 -10.52 -8.43 12.79
C TYR A 556 -11.51 -7.79 13.76
N MET A 557 -11.75 -8.43 14.91
CA MET A 557 -12.65 -7.89 15.93
C MET A 557 -12.14 -6.56 16.50
N LYS A 558 -10.83 -6.42 16.68
CA LYS A 558 -10.21 -5.18 17.15
C LYS A 558 -10.37 -4.06 16.11
N GLU A 559 -10.05 -4.32 14.85
CA GLU A 559 -10.15 -3.34 13.76
C GLU A 559 -11.59 -2.88 13.51
N LYS A 560 -12.58 -3.78 13.69
CA LYS A 560 -14.00 -3.43 13.54
C LYS A 560 -14.62 -2.82 14.80
N GLY A 561 -13.84 -2.60 15.86
CA GLY A 561 -14.34 -2.06 17.13
C GLY A 561 -15.30 -3.00 17.87
N LYS A 562 -15.30 -4.29 17.53
CA LYS A 562 -16.20 -5.31 18.08
C LYS A 562 -15.59 -6.16 19.18
N LEU A 563 -14.30 -6.03 19.46
CA LEU A 563 -13.59 -6.91 20.38
C LEU A 563 -14.23 -6.98 21.78
N TYR A 564 -14.61 -5.83 22.36
CA TYR A 564 -15.24 -5.82 23.68
C TYR A 564 -16.66 -6.39 23.66
N SER A 565 -17.45 -6.13 22.63
CA SER A 565 -18.78 -6.74 22.50
C SER A 565 -18.68 -8.26 22.28
N PHE A 566 -17.67 -8.71 21.54
CA PHE A 566 -17.39 -10.12 21.33
C PHE A 566 -16.98 -10.79 22.65
N TYR A 567 -16.12 -10.15 23.44
CA TYR A 567 -15.74 -10.59 24.79
C TYR A 567 -16.95 -10.71 25.71
N ILE A 568 -17.81 -9.67 25.77
CA ILE A 568 -19.01 -9.63 26.63
C ILE A 568 -20.02 -10.73 26.26
N ARG A 569 -20.04 -11.17 24.99
CA ARG A 569 -20.96 -12.23 24.54
C ARG A 569 -20.72 -13.56 25.26
N GLU A 570 -19.51 -13.79 25.77
CA GLU A 570 -19.11 -14.99 26.52
C GLU A 570 -19.49 -16.33 25.83
N ASP A 571 -19.53 -16.33 24.50
CA ASP A 571 -19.86 -17.50 23.68
C ASP A 571 -18.65 -17.93 22.86
N PHE A 572 -18.23 -19.17 23.06
CA PHE A 572 -17.07 -19.80 22.43
C PHE A 572 -17.28 -20.05 20.92
N PHE A 573 -18.53 -20.08 20.46
CA PHE A 573 -18.90 -20.42 19.09
C PHE A 573 -19.28 -19.18 18.28
N LEU A 574 -18.61 -18.97 17.15
CA LEU A 574 -18.83 -17.79 16.31
C LEU A 574 -20.16 -17.88 15.55
N MET A 575 -20.84 -16.74 15.32
CA MET A 575 -21.98 -16.71 14.40
C MET A 575 -21.48 -17.02 12.98
N ARG A 576 -22.22 -17.80 12.19
CA ARG A 576 -21.83 -18.07 10.79
C ARG A 576 -21.73 -16.80 9.96
N LYS A 577 -22.63 -15.84 10.20
CA LYS A 577 -22.61 -14.53 9.54
C LYS A 577 -21.35 -13.74 9.88
N GLU A 578 -20.90 -13.81 11.13
CA GLU A 578 -19.68 -13.16 11.60
C GLU A 578 -18.43 -13.83 11.02
N TYR A 579 -18.42 -15.16 10.93
CA TYR A 579 -17.34 -15.91 10.26
C TYR A 579 -17.25 -15.56 8.77
N ASN A 580 -18.39 -15.46 8.07
CA ASN A 580 -18.43 -15.07 6.66
C ASN A 580 -17.83 -13.67 6.45
N GLN A 581 -18.25 -12.70 7.28
CA GLN A 581 -17.71 -11.34 7.23
C GLN A 581 -16.21 -11.29 7.51
N TYR A 582 -15.73 -12.09 8.47
CA TYR A 582 -14.31 -12.22 8.76
C TYR A 582 -13.54 -12.79 7.56
N CYS A 583 -14.02 -13.86 6.93
CA CYS A 583 -13.35 -14.46 5.78
C CYS A 583 -13.37 -13.53 4.54
N GLN A 584 -14.46 -12.79 4.31
CA GLN A 584 -14.54 -11.74 3.28
C GLN A 584 -13.55 -10.60 3.55
N TRP A 585 -13.40 -10.22 4.82
CA TRP A 585 -12.43 -9.21 5.25
C TRP A 585 -10.99 -9.68 5.03
N ALA A 586 -10.66 -10.93 5.38
CA ALA A 586 -9.32 -11.47 5.20
C ALA A 586 -8.99 -11.62 3.71
N SER A 587 -9.90 -12.22 2.94
CA SER A 587 -9.70 -12.46 1.50
C SER A 587 -9.58 -11.18 0.68
N SER A 588 -10.27 -10.09 1.05
CA SER A 588 -10.12 -8.80 0.33
C SER A 588 -8.75 -8.14 0.48
N ARG A 589 -7.91 -8.63 1.40
CA ARG A 589 -6.54 -8.12 1.66
C ARG A 589 -5.43 -8.97 1.04
N LEU A 590 -5.79 -10.11 0.46
CA LEU A 590 -4.83 -11.02 -0.17
C LEU A 590 -4.68 -10.69 -1.66
N SER A 591 -3.49 -10.27 -2.06
CA SER A 591 -3.19 -9.83 -3.44
C SER A 591 -3.06 -10.98 -4.45
N ASN A 592 -2.95 -12.22 -3.96
CA ASN A 592 -2.71 -13.43 -4.74
C ASN A 592 -3.95 -14.33 -4.90
N LEU A 593 -5.14 -13.83 -4.54
CA LEU A 593 -6.41 -14.47 -4.89
C LEU A 593 -6.88 -13.97 -6.27
N ARG A 594 -7.39 -14.89 -7.09
CA ARG A 594 -8.03 -14.59 -8.38
C ARG A 594 -9.41 -15.23 -8.40
N TRP A 595 -10.40 -14.38 -8.19
CA TRP A 595 -11.82 -14.71 -8.35
C TRP A 595 -12.20 -14.83 -9.83
N ASN A 596 -13.40 -15.36 -10.10
CA ASN A 596 -13.92 -15.54 -11.46
C ASN A 596 -13.00 -16.37 -12.36
N SER A 597 -12.24 -17.31 -11.81
CA SER A 597 -11.19 -18.06 -12.51
C SER A 597 -11.55 -19.55 -12.58
N HIS A 598 -12.20 -19.98 -13.67
CA HIS A 598 -12.56 -21.37 -13.88
C HIS A 598 -11.42 -22.14 -14.55
N VAL A 599 -10.86 -23.14 -13.86
CA VAL A 599 -9.80 -24.01 -14.41
C VAL A 599 -10.43 -25.05 -15.32
N GLU A 600 -10.17 -24.96 -16.63
CA GLU A 600 -10.72 -25.87 -17.63
C GLU A 600 -9.91 -27.17 -17.74
N TYR A 601 -8.58 -27.05 -17.73
CA TYR A 601 -7.69 -28.18 -18.02
C TYR A 601 -6.30 -27.97 -17.44
N VAL A 602 -5.71 -29.06 -16.96
CA VAL A 602 -4.35 -29.12 -16.42
C VAL A 602 -3.54 -30.16 -17.19
N SER A 603 -2.36 -29.75 -17.65
CA SER A 603 -1.37 -30.62 -18.29
C SER A 603 0.00 -30.48 -17.61
N TYR A 604 0.91 -31.40 -17.88
CA TYR A 604 2.28 -31.34 -17.38
C TYR A 604 3.27 -31.26 -18.54
N ASP A 605 4.15 -30.26 -18.49
CA ASP A 605 5.26 -30.10 -19.43
C ASP A 605 6.50 -30.79 -18.87
N GLU A 606 6.84 -31.96 -19.42
CA GLU A 606 8.00 -32.75 -18.99
C GLU A 606 9.34 -32.04 -19.26
N THR A 607 9.40 -31.14 -20.26
CA THR A 607 10.65 -30.44 -20.61
C THR A 607 10.93 -29.31 -19.63
N ALA A 608 9.88 -28.56 -19.28
CA ALA A 608 9.97 -27.45 -18.35
C ALA A 608 9.82 -27.87 -16.87
N GLY A 609 9.33 -29.09 -16.62
CA GLY A 609 9.11 -29.63 -15.28
C GLY A 609 8.00 -28.90 -14.51
N VAL A 610 6.98 -28.38 -15.21
CA VAL A 610 5.90 -27.55 -14.64
C VAL A 610 4.52 -27.99 -15.14
N TYR A 611 3.50 -27.74 -14.33
CA TYR A 611 2.10 -27.83 -14.69
C TYR A 611 1.66 -26.58 -15.46
N GLN A 612 0.85 -26.79 -16.49
CA GLN A 612 0.20 -25.73 -17.25
C GLN A 612 -1.32 -25.79 -17.01
N LEU A 613 -1.89 -24.69 -16.51
CA LEU A 613 -3.32 -24.56 -16.21
C LEU A 613 -3.95 -23.65 -17.25
N GLN A 614 -4.99 -24.14 -17.92
CA GLN A 614 -5.86 -23.33 -18.78
C GLN A 614 -7.03 -22.82 -17.96
N VAL A 615 -7.18 -21.51 -17.88
CA VAL A 615 -8.15 -20.83 -17.01
C VAL A 615 -8.99 -19.87 -17.84
N THR A 616 -10.30 -19.90 -17.61
CA THR A 616 -11.26 -19.02 -18.27
C THR A 616 -11.89 -18.07 -17.25
N ASP A 617 -11.89 -16.78 -17.55
CA ASP A 617 -12.57 -15.77 -16.74
C ASP A 617 -14.09 -15.94 -16.89
N THR A 618 -14.79 -16.20 -15.77
CA THR A 618 -16.22 -16.52 -15.78
C THR A 618 -17.12 -15.32 -16.15
N ARG A 619 -16.59 -14.09 -16.17
CA ARG A 619 -17.35 -12.88 -16.50
C ARG A 619 -17.39 -12.58 -17.99
N ASN A 620 -16.26 -12.79 -18.68
CA ASN A 620 -16.09 -12.38 -20.08
C ASN A 620 -15.63 -13.53 -21.01
N GLY A 621 -15.33 -14.71 -20.47
CA GLY A 621 -14.88 -15.88 -21.23
C GLY A 621 -13.43 -15.81 -21.72
N GLN A 622 -12.63 -14.83 -21.27
CA GLN A 622 -11.24 -14.68 -21.68
C GLN A 622 -10.38 -15.81 -21.11
N LYS A 623 -9.54 -16.41 -21.96
CA LYS A 623 -8.64 -17.50 -21.56
C LYS A 623 -7.27 -16.97 -21.17
N GLN A 624 -6.68 -17.57 -20.14
CA GLN A 624 -5.35 -17.30 -19.61
C GLN A 624 -4.66 -18.61 -19.24
N ASN A 625 -3.34 -18.64 -19.37
CA ASN A 625 -2.52 -19.79 -19.00
C ASN A 625 -1.64 -19.45 -17.79
N TYR A 626 -1.59 -20.37 -16.84
CA TYR A 626 -0.73 -20.27 -15.67
C TYR A 626 0.24 -21.44 -15.59
N LEU A 627 1.43 -21.19 -15.03
CA LEU A 627 2.46 -22.20 -14.82
C LEU A 627 2.70 -22.40 -13.33
N ALA A 628 2.84 -23.65 -12.89
CA ALA A 628 3.10 -23.97 -11.48
C ALA A 628 4.01 -25.20 -11.34
N ARG A 629 4.82 -25.24 -10.28
CA ARG A 629 5.62 -26.44 -9.93
C ARG A 629 4.86 -27.43 -9.06
N HIS A 630 3.93 -26.92 -8.26
CA HIS A 630 3.10 -27.70 -7.34
C HIS A 630 1.65 -27.27 -7.50
N LEU A 631 0.71 -28.18 -7.24
CA LEU A 631 -0.72 -27.94 -7.27
C LEU A 631 -1.33 -28.30 -5.91
N ILE A 632 -2.28 -27.49 -5.42
CA ILE A 632 -3.06 -27.80 -4.23
C ILE A 632 -4.54 -27.74 -4.62
N LEU A 633 -5.26 -28.83 -4.39
CA LEU A 633 -6.66 -28.97 -4.77
C LEU A 633 -7.57 -28.74 -3.55
N GLY A 634 -8.27 -27.62 -3.55
CA GLY A 634 -9.27 -27.25 -2.54
C GLY A 634 -10.71 -27.23 -3.07
N THR A 635 -11.04 -28.03 -4.08
CA THR A 635 -12.28 -27.90 -4.88
C THR A 635 -13.60 -28.19 -4.16
N GLY A 636 -13.57 -28.58 -2.87
CA GLY A 636 -14.75 -28.83 -2.06
C GLY A 636 -15.68 -29.96 -2.57
N PRO A 637 -16.67 -30.38 -1.77
CA PRO A 637 -17.68 -31.34 -2.20
C PRO A 637 -18.88 -30.64 -2.86
N LYS A 638 -19.56 -31.34 -3.79
CA LYS A 638 -20.77 -30.83 -4.47
C LYS A 638 -22.05 -31.33 -3.78
N ALA A 639 -23.10 -30.51 -3.81
CA ALA A 639 -24.42 -30.86 -3.29
C ALA A 639 -24.89 -32.18 -3.92
N TRP A 640 -25.26 -33.14 -3.07
CA TRP A 640 -25.64 -34.46 -3.53
C TRP A 640 -27.12 -34.71 -3.30
N MET A 641 -27.79 -35.25 -4.30
CA MET A 641 -29.16 -35.76 -4.18
C MET A 641 -29.21 -37.21 -4.72
N PRO A 642 -30.03 -38.09 -4.13
CA PRO A 642 -30.22 -39.47 -4.58
C PRO A 642 -30.62 -39.58 -6.05
N GLU A 643 -30.22 -40.66 -6.72
CA GLU A 643 -30.49 -40.86 -8.16
C GLU A 643 -31.97 -40.78 -8.52
N CYS A 644 -32.85 -41.30 -7.65
CA CYS A 644 -34.30 -41.24 -7.84
C CYS A 644 -34.87 -39.81 -7.92
N SER A 645 -34.09 -38.79 -7.50
CA SER A 645 -34.47 -37.38 -7.59
C SER A 645 -34.06 -36.69 -8.89
N GLN A 646 -33.13 -37.27 -9.67
CA GLN A 646 -32.59 -36.62 -10.87
C GLN A 646 -33.65 -36.18 -11.89
N PRO A 647 -34.68 -36.97 -12.22
CA PRO A 647 -35.72 -36.58 -13.19
C PRO A 647 -36.57 -35.36 -12.77
N HIS A 648 -36.39 -34.90 -11.53
CA HIS A 648 -37.24 -33.87 -10.92
C HIS A 648 -36.46 -32.62 -10.48
N ARG A 649 -35.14 -32.57 -10.68
CA ARG A 649 -34.27 -31.46 -10.23
C ARG A 649 -34.62 -30.09 -10.78
N GLN A 650 -35.19 -30.01 -11.99
CA GLN A 650 -35.58 -28.73 -12.60
C GLN A 650 -36.93 -28.20 -12.07
N ARG A 651 -37.62 -28.95 -11.20
CA ARG A 651 -38.90 -28.52 -10.63
C ARG A 651 -38.64 -27.58 -9.46
N GLN A 652 -39.25 -26.39 -9.48
CA GLN A 652 -39.13 -25.36 -8.43
C GLN A 652 -39.48 -25.84 -7.01
N ARG A 653 -40.24 -26.95 -6.89
CA ARG A 653 -40.68 -27.50 -5.60
C ARG A 653 -39.69 -28.48 -4.93
N LEU A 654 -38.57 -28.78 -5.58
CA LEU A 654 -37.48 -29.61 -5.05
C LEU A 654 -36.22 -28.74 -4.92
N THR A 655 -35.75 -28.52 -3.70
CA THR A 655 -34.52 -27.75 -3.44
C THR A 655 -33.52 -28.55 -2.63
N HIS A 656 -32.22 -28.33 -2.86
CA HIS A 656 -31.19 -28.75 -1.91
C HIS A 656 -31.16 -27.77 -0.72
N SER A 657 -30.63 -28.20 0.43
CA SER A 657 -30.43 -27.31 1.59
C SER A 657 -29.64 -26.06 1.22
N SER A 658 -28.60 -26.18 0.37
CA SER A 658 -27.78 -25.04 -0.13
C SER A 658 -28.56 -23.96 -0.89
N HIS A 659 -29.83 -24.14 -1.21
CA HIS A 659 -30.67 -23.12 -1.84
C HIS A 659 -31.95 -22.86 -1.04
N TYR A 660 -31.97 -23.26 0.24
CA TYR A 660 -33.16 -23.18 1.08
C TYR A 660 -33.66 -21.75 1.24
N LEU A 661 -32.81 -20.81 1.67
CA LEU A 661 -33.25 -19.44 1.95
C LEU A 661 -33.81 -18.73 0.72
N VAL A 662 -33.24 -19.01 -0.47
CA VAL A 662 -33.73 -18.47 -1.75
C VAL A 662 -35.14 -18.98 -2.06
N ASN A 663 -35.44 -20.23 -1.71
CA ASN A 663 -36.71 -20.89 -2.02
C ASN A 663 -37.70 -20.90 -0.83
N LYS A 664 -37.32 -20.39 0.35
CA LYS A 664 -38.11 -20.46 1.61
C LYS A 664 -39.52 -19.90 1.42
N ALA A 665 -39.64 -18.70 0.85
CA ALA A 665 -40.92 -18.04 0.66
C ALA A 665 -41.89 -18.86 -0.23
N GLU A 666 -41.37 -19.56 -1.25
CA GLU A 666 -42.20 -20.40 -2.11
C GLU A 666 -42.59 -21.72 -1.43
N LEU A 667 -41.68 -22.29 -0.63
CA LEU A 667 -41.93 -23.49 0.16
C LEU A 667 -43.01 -23.25 1.22
N GLN A 668 -42.98 -22.10 1.90
CA GLN A 668 -43.95 -21.73 2.93
C GLN A 668 -45.38 -21.56 2.40
N GLN A 669 -45.56 -21.39 1.09
CA GLN A 669 -46.89 -21.33 0.46
C GLN A 669 -47.48 -22.71 0.14
N LYS A 670 -46.75 -23.80 0.37
CA LYS A 670 -47.20 -25.16 0.08
C LYS A 670 -48.03 -25.71 1.24
N ARG A 671 -48.95 -26.64 0.94
CA ARG A 671 -49.78 -27.30 1.97
C ARG A 671 -49.00 -28.30 2.83
N SER A 672 -47.91 -28.85 2.30
CA SER A 672 -47.02 -29.77 3.00
C SER A 672 -45.58 -29.61 2.54
N ILE A 673 -44.66 -29.64 3.50
CA ILE A 673 -43.22 -29.51 3.28
C ILE A 673 -42.53 -30.71 3.94
N THR A 674 -41.59 -31.32 3.22
CA THR A 674 -40.76 -32.40 3.75
C THR A 674 -39.30 -32.00 3.72
N VAL A 675 -38.62 -32.10 4.86
CA VAL A 675 -37.18 -32.02 4.99
C VAL A 675 -36.63 -33.45 5.01
N LEU A 676 -35.92 -33.85 3.96
CA LEU A 676 -35.30 -35.16 3.84
C LEU A 676 -33.79 -35.03 4.10
N GLY A 677 -33.33 -35.58 5.22
CA GLY A 677 -31.92 -35.52 5.57
C GLY A 677 -31.65 -35.64 7.06
N SER A 678 -30.37 -35.71 7.39
CA SER A 678 -29.87 -35.80 8.77
C SER A 678 -28.88 -34.66 9.02
N GLY A 679 -28.51 -34.47 10.28
CA GLY A 679 -27.44 -33.55 10.67
C GLY A 679 -27.89 -32.09 10.78
N GLN A 680 -26.91 -31.22 11.05
CA GLN A 680 -27.14 -29.84 11.48
C GLN A 680 -28.02 -29.03 10.51
N SER A 681 -27.75 -29.03 9.20
CA SER A 681 -28.55 -28.25 8.25
C SER A 681 -30.01 -28.70 8.15
N ALA A 682 -30.28 -30.01 8.25
CA ALA A 682 -31.66 -30.51 8.23
C ALA A 682 -32.42 -30.02 9.47
N ALA A 683 -31.78 -30.04 10.63
CA ALA A 683 -32.33 -29.55 11.89
C ALA A 683 -32.60 -28.05 11.86
N GLU A 684 -31.64 -27.26 11.35
CA GLU A 684 -31.78 -25.80 11.23
C GLU A 684 -32.94 -25.41 10.31
N ILE A 685 -33.08 -26.08 9.15
CA ILE A 685 -34.19 -25.85 8.21
C ILE A 685 -35.52 -26.24 8.85
N TYR A 686 -35.56 -27.40 9.52
CA TYR A 686 -36.77 -27.85 10.19
C TYR A 686 -37.20 -26.89 11.30
N TYR A 687 -36.26 -26.42 12.13
CA TYR A 687 -36.52 -25.45 13.19
C TYR A 687 -37.03 -24.10 12.65
N ASP A 688 -36.40 -23.59 11.59
CA ASP A 688 -36.80 -22.35 10.92
C ASP A 688 -38.22 -22.46 10.32
N LEU A 689 -38.55 -23.57 9.66
CA LEU A 689 -39.91 -23.83 9.16
C LEU A 689 -40.91 -24.08 10.31
N LEU A 690 -40.50 -24.73 11.38
CA LEU A 690 -41.36 -24.97 12.55
C LEU A 690 -41.74 -23.65 13.24
N THR A 691 -40.83 -22.68 13.27
CA THR A 691 -41.07 -21.36 13.86
C THR A 691 -42.25 -20.64 13.20
N ASP A 692 -42.31 -20.72 11.87
CA ASP A 692 -43.32 -20.05 11.03
C ASP A 692 -44.58 -20.89 10.79
N ILE A 693 -44.72 -22.08 11.39
CA ILE A 693 -45.77 -23.05 11.02
C ILE A 693 -47.20 -22.50 11.20
N ASP A 694 -47.48 -21.75 12.27
CA ASP A 694 -48.83 -21.21 12.53
C ASP A 694 -49.21 -20.08 11.58
N ARG A 695 -48.20 -19.40 11.03
CA ARG A 695 -48.42 -18.29 10.10
C ARG A 695 -48.90 -18.78 8.73
N PHE A 696 -48.44 -19.96 8.32
CA PHE A 696 -48.67 -20.49 6.96
C PHE A 696 -49.51 -21.76 6.94
N GLY A 697 -49.65 -22.47 8.06
CA GLY A 697 -50.59 -23.60 8.22
C GLY A 697 -50.23 -24.87 7.44
N TYR A 698 -48.95 -25.08 7.09
CA TYR A 698 -48.51 -26.28 6.38
C TYR A 698 -48.29 -27.48 7.31
N GLN A 699 -48.39 -28.69 6.75
CA GLN A 699 -47.84 -29.88 7.38
C GLN A 699 -46.32 -29.93 7.21
N LEU A 700 -45.57 -30.14 8.28
CA LEU A 700 -44.11 -30.24 8.23
C LEU A 700 -43.63 -31.66 8.57
N ASN A 701 -42.87 -32.27 7.65
CA ASN A 701 -42.33 -33.62 7.82
C ASN A 701 -40.80 -33.58 7.87
N TRP A 702 -40.18 -34.29 8.81
CA TRP A 702 -38.73 -34.55 8.81
C TRP A 702 -38.48 -36.04 8.66
N ILE A 703 -37.81 -36.42 7.58
CA ILE A 703 -37.51 -37.81 7.26
C ILE A 703 -35.99 -38.01 7.28
N THR A 704 -35.53 -38.96 8.08
CA THR A 704 -34.12 -39.29 8.22
C THR A 704 -33.89 -40.80 8.13
N ARG A 705 -32.83 -41.20 7.43
CA ARG A 705 -32.33 -42.59 7.45
C ARG A 705 -31.67 -42.94 8.78
N ALA A 706 -31.22 -41.93 9.53
CA ALA A 706 -30.59 -42.17 10.82
C ALA A 706 -31.53 -42.92 11.77
N PRO A 707 -30.97 -43.80 12.63
CA PRO A 707 -31.78 -44.55 13.59
C PRO A 707 -32.49 -43.66 14.62
N ARG A 708 -31.91 -42.48 14.87
CA ARG A 708 -32.42 -41.44 15.76
C ARG A 708 -31.88 -40.08 15.33
N PHE A 709 -32.44 -39.01 15.87
CA PHE A 709 -31.82 -37.68 15.82
C PHE A 709 -30.73 -37.64 16.89
N TYR A 710 -29.47 -37.79 16.48
CA TYR A 710 -28.33 -37.86 17.41
C TYR A 710 -27.55 -36.54 17.46
N PRO A 711 -27.07 -36.16 18.66
CA PRO A 711 -26.19 -35.02 18.79
C PRO A 711 -24.81 -35.32 18.18
N LEU A 712 -24.09 -34.26 17.84
CA LEU A 712 -22.66 -34.32 17.58
C LEU A 712 -21.94 -34.67 18.89
N GLU A 713 -21.10 -35.70 18.87
CA GLU A 713 -20.32 -36.09 20.05
C GLU A 713 -19.08 -35.19 20.14
N TYR A 714 -19.03 -34.33 21.16
CA TYR A 714 -18.02 -33.28 21.30
C TYR A 714 -17.40 -33.23 22.71
N THR A 715 -17.38 -34.37 23.40
CA THR A 715 -16.71 -34.48 24.71
C THR A 715 -15.19 -34.43 24.58
N LYS A 716 -14.50 -33.87 25.58
CA LYS A 716 -13.07 -33.54 25.54
C LYS A 716 -12.15 -34.71 25.16
N LEU A 717 -12.37 -35.90 25.72
CA LEU A 717 -11.56 -37.08 25.38
C LEU A 717 -11.85 -37.57 23.96
N THR A 718 -13.09 -37.46 23.48
CA THR A 718 -13.41 -37.77 22.09
C THR A 718 -12.75 -36.77 21.13
N LEU A 719 -12.65 -35.50 21.51
CA LEU A 719 -11.97 -34.48 20.70
C LEU A 719 -10.48 -34.71 20.54
N GLU A 720 -9.81 -35.45 21.42
CA GLU A 720 -8.40 -35.81 21.17
C GLU A 720 -8.22 -36.70 19.93
N MET A 721 -9.30 -37.29 19.41
CA MET A 721 -9.29 -37.96 18.11
C MET A 721 -9.21 -36.94 16.93
N THR A 722 -9.22 -35.62 17.17
CA THR A 722 -8.83 -34.58 16.21
C THR A 722 -7.38 -34.14 16.41
N SER A 723 -6.47 -35.12 16.48
CA SER A 723 -5.04 -34.91 16.72
C SER A 723 -4.16 -35.49 15.62
N PRO A 724 -2.93 -34.98 15.45
CA PRO A 724 -1.90 -35.60 14.61
C PRO A 724 -1.72 -37.10 14.89
N GLU A 725 -1.78 -37.49 16.17
CA GLU A 725 -1.61 -38.89 16.61
C GLU A 725 -2.75 -39.79 16.14
N TRP A 726 -4.00 -39.29 16.17
CA TRP A 726 -5.12 -40.02 15.61
C TRP A 726 -5.00 -40.16 14.10
N VAL A 727 -4.58 -39.10 13.41
CA VAL A 727 -4.34 -39.14 11.96
C VAL A 727 -3.29 -40.19 11.61
N ASP A 728 -2.17 -40.23 12.35
CA ASP A 728 -1.11 -41.24 12.17
C ASP A 728 -1.65 -42.66 12.39
N TYR A 729 -2.37 -42.88 13.49
CA TYR A 729 -2.98 -44.16 13.80
C TYR A 729 -3.98 -44.59 12.73
N PHE A 730 -4.90 -43.72 12.36
CA PHE A 730 -5.94 -43.99 11.38
C PHE A 730 -5.35 -44.26 10.00
N HIS A 731 -4.36 -43.47 9.57
CA HIS A 731 -3.70 -43.63 8.26
C HIS A 731 -3.02 -45.00 8.14
N ALA A 732 -2.41 -45.49 9.23
CA ALA A 732 -1.72 -46.78 9.28
C ALA A 732 -2.65 -48.01 9.27
N LEU A 733 -3.96 -47.85 9.47
CA LEU A 733 -4.92 -48.96 9.46
C LEU A 733 -5.18 -49.49 8.04
N PRO A 734 -5.55 -50.78 7.89
CA PRO A 734 -6.02 -51.32 6.62
C PRO A 734 -7.21 -50.53 6.05
N ALA A 735 -7.28 -50.38 4.72
CA ALA A 735 -8.30 -49.56 4.06
C ALA A 735 -9.74 -49.97 4.40
N SER A 736 -10.01 -51.28 4.51
CA SER A 736 -11.32 -51.81 4.93
C SER A 736 -11.68 -51.36 6.35
N THR A 737 -10.73 -51.41 7.28
CA THR A 737 -10.91 -50.93 8.65
C THR A 737 -11.17 -49.44 8.70
N ARG A 738 -10.43 -48.63 7.92
CA ARG A 738 -10.66 -47.18 7.82
C ARG A 738 -12.09 -46.86 7.35
N ASP A 739 -12.56 -47.55 6.32
CA ASP A 739 -13.92 -47.36 5.78
C ASP A 739 -15.01 -47.77 6.80
N GLU A 740 -14.82 -48.89 7.52
CA GLU A 740 -15.73 -49.31 8.59
C GLU A 740 -15.78 -48.30 9.74
N LEU A 741 -14.61 -47.79 10.18
CA LEU A 741 -14.51 -46.78 11.23
C LEU A 741 -15.19 -45.48 10.81
N ASN A 742 -14.95 -44.99 9.60
CA ASN A 742 -15.64 -43.81 9.07
C ASN A 742 -17.16 -43.99 9.02
N ALA A 743 -17.65 -45.20 8.73
CA ALA A 743 -19.07 -45.50 8.76
C ALA A 743 -19.67 -45.45 10.17
N ARG A 744 -18.91 -45.91 11.18
CA ARG A 744 -19.32 -45.92 12.60
C ARG A 744 -19.19 -44.55 13.28
N HIS A 745 -18.17 -43.78 12.93
CA HIS A 745 -17.85 -42.48 13.56
C HIS A 745 -18.62 -41.29 12.97
N LYS A 746 -19.72 -41.52 12.25
CA LYS A 746 -20.53 -40.43 11.67
C LYS A 746 -21.00 -39.42 12.71
N ASN A 747 -21.28 -39.86 13.94
CA ASN A 747 -21.67 -38.99 15.05
C ASN A 747 -20.57 -38.02 15.51
N LEU A 748 -19.30 -38.24 15.14
CA LEU A 748 -18.19 -37.35 15.47
C LEU A 748 -18.13 -36.11 14.57
N TYR A 749 -18.78 -36.12 13.40
CA TYR A 749 -18.68 -35.03 12.42
C TYR A 749 -19.95 -34.76 11.58
N LYS A 750 -21.03 -35.54 11.74
CA LYS A 750 -22.33 -35.38 11.02
C LYS A 750 -23.54 -35.29 11.97
N GLY A 751 -23.33 -34.91 13.23
CA GLY A 751 -24.37 -34.75 14.24
C GLY A 751 -25.06 -33.38 14.23
N ILE A 752 -26.07 -33.23 15.09
CA ILE A 752 -26.80 -31.97 15.34
C ILE A 752 -26.30 -31.38 16.66
N ASN A 753 -26.33 -30.06 16.82
CA ASN A 753 -26.12 -29.45 18.13
C ASN A 753 -27.17 -29.95 19.13
N SER A 754 -26.72 -30.40 20.31
CA SER A 754 -27.62 -30.88 21.37
C SER A 754 -28.63 -29.81 21.79
N SER A 755 -28.22 -28.55 21.84
CA SER A 755 -29.13 -27.42 22.12
C SER A 755 -30.22 -27.32 21.06
N LEU A 756 -29.88 -27.36 19.77
CA LEU A 756 -30.87 -27.27 18.69
C LEU A 756 -31.87 -28.44 18.69
N ILE A 757 -31.43 -29.65 19.05
CA ILE A 757 -32.37 -30.78 19.23
C ILE A 757 -33.39 -30.44 20.31
N ASN A 758 -32.94 -29.89 21.44
CA ASN A 758 -33.81 -29.48 22.54
C ASN A 758 -34.71 -28.31 22.13
N ASP A 759 -34.17 -27.29 21.45
CA ASP A 759 -34.93 -26.13 20.98
C ASP A 759 -36.05 -26.55 20.03
N ILE A 760 -35.81 -27.50 19.12
CA ILE A 760 -36.85 -28.06 18.25
C ILE A 760 -37.96 -28.70 19.07
N TYR A 761 -37.59 -29.51 20.07
CA TYR A 761 -38.57 -30.18 20.92
C TYR A 761 -39.39 -29.18 21.75
N ASP A 762 -38.72 -28.23 22.39
CA ASP A 762 -39.34 -27.20 23.21
C ASP A 762 -40.26 -26.31 22.37
N LEU A 763 -39.84 -25.94 21.16
CA LEU A 763 -40.69 -25.18 20.23
C LEU A 763 -41.91 -25.99 19.79
N MET A 764 -41.77 -27.28 19.46
CA MET A 764 -42.91 -28.14 19.16
C MET A 764 -43.89 -28.19 20.35
N TYR A 765 -43.37 -28.34 21.56
CA TYR A 765 -44.19 -28.36 22.77
C TYR A 765 -44.95 -27.04 22.98
N VAL A 766 -44.28 -25.90 22.82
CA VAL A 766 -44.91 -24.57 22.91
C VAL A 766 -46.02 -24.41 21.86
N LYS A 767 -45.75 -24.75 20.60
CA LYS A 767 -46.74 -24.64 19.51
C LYS A 767 -47.98 -25.51 19.76
N GLN A 768 -47.80 -26.69 20.36
CA GLN A 768 -48.88 -27.59 20.71
C GLN A 768 -49.80 -27.03 21.81
N LEU A 769 -49.34 -26.08 22.64
CA LEU A 769 -50.19 -25.41 23.63
C LEU A 769 -51.21 -24.47 22.98
N ASP A 770 -50.90 -23.93 21.78
CA ASP A 770 -51.73 -22.97 21.05
C ASP A 770 -52.69 -23.62 20.04
N GLY A 771 -52.59 -24.95 19.82
CA GLY A 771 -53.48 -25.71 18.93
C GLY A 771 -52.91 -27.05 18.43
N ASP A 772 -53.59 -27.66 17.45
CA ASP A 772 -53.12 -28.91 16.83
C ASP A 772 -51.87 -28.66 15.96
N LEU A 773 -50.74 -29.23 16.38
CA LEU A 773 -49.47 -29.13 15.65
C LEU A 773 -49.35 -30.21 14.57
N ASN A 774 -49.38 -29.81 13.29
CA ASN A 774 -49.33 -30.75 12.16
C ASN A 774 -47.89 -31.06 11.71
N VAL A 775 -47.18 -31.84 12.51
CA VAL A 775 -45.79 -32.25 12.24
C VAL A 775 -45.59 -33.76 12.31
N ASN A 776 -44.64 -34.29 11.53
CA ASN A 776 -44.26 -35.71 11.59
C ASN A 776 -42.74 -35.89 11.53
N LEU A 777 -42.20 -36.73 12.40
CA LEU A 777 -40.79 -37.11 12.43
C LEU A 777 -40.65 -38.61 12.11
N PHE A 778 -39.85 -38.94 11.10
CA PHE A 778 -39.63 -40.32 10.65
C PHE A 778 -38.14 -40.67 10.72
N THR A 779 -37.78 -41.65 11.52
CA THR A 779 -36.42 -42.24 11.59
C THR A 779 -36.36 -43.55 10.80
N HIS A 780 -35.14 -44.09 10.61
CA HIS A 780 -34.90 -45.35 9.88
C HIS A 780 -35.50 -45.38 8.47
N SER A 781 -35.77 -44.22 7.86
CA SER A 781 -36.55 -44.13 6.63
C SER A 781 -35.68 -43.61 5.49
N ALA A 782 -35.35 -44.47 4.54
CA ALA A 782 -34.54 -44.14 3.37
C ALA A 782 -35.42 -43.94 2.13
N LEU A 783 -35.19 -42.85 1.38
CA LEU A 783 -35.85 -42.64 0.08
C LEU A 783 -35.28 -43.60 -0.97
N THR A 784 -36.14 -44.44 -1.56
CA THR A 784 -35.77 -45.42 -2.59
C THR A 784 -36.32 -45.06 -3.97
N ALA A 785 -37.51 -44.45 -4.03
CA ALA A 785 -38.09 -43.95 -5.28
C ALA A 785 -38.89 -42.67 -5.05
N MET A 786 -39.08 -41.90 -6.11
CA MET A 786 -39.88 -40.68 -6.10
C MET A 786 -40.63 -40.56 -7.43
N ARG A 787 -41.90 -40.16 -7.37
CA ARG A 787 -42.69 -39.82 -8.56
C ARG A 787 -43.43 -38.50 -8.39
N TRP A 788 -43.59 -37.78 -9.49
CA TRP A 788 -44.40 -36.58 -9.56
C TRP A 788 -45.87 -36.92 -9.86
N LEU A 789 -46.79 -36.37 -9.06
CA LEU A 789 -48.23 -36.57 -9.23
C LEU A 789 -48.89 -35.39 -9.97
N PRO A 790 -49.96 -35.62 -10.76
CA PRO A 790 -50.67 -34.57 -11.49
C PRO A 790 -51.22 -33.44 -10.62
N GLN A 791 -51.49 -33.71 -9.33
CA GLN A 791 -52.01 -32.75 -8.36
C GLN A 791 -50.96 -31.76 -7.83
N GLY A 792 -49.72 -31.82 -8.32
CA GLY A 792 -48.63 -30.92 -7.89
C GLY A 792 -47.86 -31.40 -6.66
N GLU A 793 -47.93 -32.69 -6.36
CA GLU A 793 -47.30 -33.32 -5.19
C GLU A 793 -46.20 -34.30 -5.63
N PHE A 794 -45.17 -34.44 -4.80
CA PHE A 794 -44.24 -35.58 -4.86
C PHE A 794 -44.79 -36.72 -4.04
N GLU A 795 -44.77 -37.93 -4.60
CA GLU A 795 -44.93 -39.16 -3.82
C GLU A 795 -43.57 -39.81 -3.62
N LEU A 796 -43.19 -39.92 -2.35
CA LEU A 796 -41.93 -40.45 -1.86
C LEU A 796 -42.15 -41.89 -1.45
N THR A 797 -41.41 -42.82 -2.05
CA THR A 797 -41.34 -44.22 -1.63
C THR A 797 -40.17 -44.37 -0.66
N LEU A 798 -40.47 -44.79 0.56
CA LEU A 798 -39.54 -44.87 1.68
C LEU A 798 -39.43 -46.33 2.12
N HIS A 799 -38.21 -46.78 2.37
CA HIS A 799 -37.92 -48.07 3.01
C HIS A 799 -37.59 -47.83 4.48
N GLN A 800 -38.37 -48.44 5.38
CA GLN A 800 -38.09 -48.46 6.80
C GLN A 800 -37.18 -49.66 7.11
N GLU A 801 -35.97 -49.38 7.58
CA GLU A 801 -34.87 -50.36 7.67
C GLU A 801 -35.11 -51.48 8.70
N GLU A 802 -35.71 -51.19 9.85
CA GLU A 802 -35.91 -52.16 10.94
C GLU A 802 -37.11 -53.09 10.72
N GLN A 803 -38.17 -52.58 10.10
CA GLN A 803 -39.39 -53.32 9.75
C GLN A 803 -39.26 -54.01 8.39
N ASP A 804 -38.19 -53.73 7.66
CA ASP A 804 -37.96 -54.14 6.28
C ASP A 804 -39.21 -53.95 5.39
N CYS A 805 -39.84 -52.79 5.51
CA CYS A 805 -41.10 -52.50 4.84
C CYS A 805 -41.03 -51.22 4.02
N THR A 806 -41.83 -51.15 2.96
CA THR A 806 -41.93 -49.96 2.11
C THR A 806 -43.24 -49.23 2.39
N PHE A 807 -43.17 -47.91 2.51
CA PHE A 807 -44.35 -47.04 2.66
C PHE A 807 -44.22 -45.78 1.82
N THR A 808 -45.34 -45.09 1.59
CA THR A 808 -45.39 -43.88 0.76
C THR A 808 -45.79 -42.64 1.55
N ARG A 809 -45.24 -41.49 1.17
CA ARG A 809 -45.61 -40.16 1.68
C ARG A 809 -45.79 -39.17 0.55
N ARG A 810 -46.72 -38.23 0.69
CA ARG A 810 -46.95 -37.16 -0.28
C ARG A 810 -46.54 -35.81 0.30
N THR A 811 -45.88 -34.99 -0.50
CA THR A 811 -45.44 -33.65 -0.10
C THR A 811 -45.51 -32.67 -1.27
N GLU A 812 -45.90 -31.42 -1.05
CA GLU A 812 -45.89 -30.40 -2.10
C GLU A 812 -44.51 -29.74 -2.26
N GLY A 813 -43.81 -29.49 -1.15
CA GLY A 813 -42.43 -29.00 -1.12
C GLY A 813 -41.47 -30.05 -0.57
N LEU A 814 -40.29 -30.18 -1.17
CA LEU A 814 -39.25 -31.11 -0.72
C LEU A 814 -37.89 -30.41 -0.62
N VAL A 815 -37.32 -30.42 0.59
CA VAL A 815 -35.98 -29.92 0.88
C VAL A 815 -35.04 -31.10 1.11
N MET A 816 -34.08 -31.26 0.23
CA MET A 816 -33.05 -32.29 0.29
C MET A 816 -31.86 -31.78 1.12
N ALA A 817 -31.81 -32.16 2.39
CA ALA A 817 -30.66 -31.97 3.26
C ALA A 817 -29.78 -33.25 3.25
N THR A 818 -29.49 -33.75 2.05
CA THR A 818 -28.84 -35.05 1.81
C THR A 818 -27.31 -34.98 1.80
N GLY A 819 -26.74 -33.80 2.07
CA GLY A 819 -25.31 -33.58 2.24
C GLY A 819 -24.57 -33.41 0.91
N TYR A 820 -23.24 -33.53 0.99
CA TYR A 820 -22.33 -33.24 -0.12
C TYR A 820 -21.41 -34.44 -0.37
N HIS A 821 -21.00 -34.64 -1.62
CA HIS A 821 -20.01 -35.64 -1.99
C HIS A 821 -18.87 -35.00 -2.79
N TYR A 822 -17.64 -35.40 -2.47
CA TYR A 822 -16.49 -35.01 -3.26
C TYR A 822 -16.50 -35.77 -4.59
N GLN A 823 -16.17 -35.06 -5.67
CA GLN A 823 -15.97 -35.64 -7.00
C GLN A 823 -14.63 -35.12 -7.54
N PRO A 824 -13.74 -36.00 -8.00
CA PRO A 824 -12.52 -35.58 -8.69
C PRO A 824 -12.86 -34.61 -9.83
N PRO A 825 -12.22 -33.43 -9.89
CA PRO A 825 -12.52 -32.45 -10.93
C PRO A 825 -11.99 -32.92 -12.30
N MET A 826 -12.81 -32.74 -13.35
CA MET A 826 -12.48 -33.19 -14.72
C MET A 826 -11.24 -32.48 -15.30
N PHE A 827 -10.90 -31.28 -14.84
CA PHE A 827 -9.72 -30.56 -15.33
C PHE A 827 -8.39 -31.29 -15.07
N LEU A 828 -8.38 -32.33 -14.22
CA LEU A 828 -7.20 -33.16 -13.95
C LEU A 828 -6.99 -34.30 -14.93
N GLU A 829 -7.90 -34.52 -15.89
CA GLU A 829 -7.80 -35.61 -16.87
C GLU A 829 -6.44 -35.64 -17.59
N GLY A 830 -5.88 -34.48 -17.92
CA GLY A 830 -4.57 -34.35 -18.60
C GLY A 830 -3.36 -34.80 -17.78
N ILE A 831 -3.51 -34.95 -16.47
CA ILE A 831 -2.44 -35.39 -15.56
C ILE A 831 -2.82 -36.65 -14.78
N ASN A 832 -3.88 -37.35 -15.19
CA ASN A 832 -4.41 -38.52 -14.49
C ASN A 832 -3.35 -39.63 -14.27
N ALA A 833 -2.44 -39.82 -15.22
CA ALA A 833 -1.35 -40.80 -15.12
C ALA A 833 -0.30 -40.49 -14.03
N ARG A 834 -0.25 -39.24 -13.53
CA ARG A 834 0.64 -38.83 -12.44
C ARG A 834 -0.01 -39.02 -11.06
N LEU A 835 -1.34 -39.18 -11.02
CA LEU A 835 -2.12 -39.32 -9.79
C LEU A 835 -2.14 -40.77 -9.30
N ARG A 836 -2.32 -40.93 -8.00
CA ARG A 836 -2.50 -42.21 -7.32
C ARG A 836 -3.96 -42.42 -6.97
N TRP A 837 -4.42 -43.64 -7.20
CA TRP A 837 -5.80 -44.05 -6.99
C TRP A 837 -5.84 -45.29 -6.10
N ASP A 838 -6.83 -45.36 -5.21
CA ASP A 838 -7.14 -46.58 -4.47
C ASP A 838 -8.05 -47.51 -5.30
N ASP A 839 -8.25 -48.73 -4.81
CA ASP A 839 -9.06 -49.76 -5.49
C ASP A 839 -10.55 -49.36 -5.68
N LYS A 840 -10.99 -48.26 -5.08
CA LYS A 840 -12.36 -47.72 -5.17
C LYS A 840 -12.44 -46.46 -6.03
N GLY A 841 -11.36 -46.10 -6.73
CA GLY A 841 -11.31 -44.92 -7.59
C GLY A 841 -11.30 -43.59 -6.82
N ARG A 842 -10.84 -43.58 -5.57
CA ARG A 842 -10.57 -42.37 -4.78
C ARG A 842 -9.07 -42.06 -4.83
N TYR A 843 -8.66 -40.83 -4.50
CA TYR A 843 -7.23 -40.52 -4.40
C TYR A 843 -6.56 -41.39 -3.32
N ASP A 844 -5.44 -42.01 -3.63
CA ASP A 844 -4.60 -42.65 -2.62
C ASP A 844 -3.73 -41.59 -1.93
N VAL A 845 -4.34 -40.87 -0.98
CA VAL A 845 -3.74 -39.71 -0.33
C VAL A 845 -2.71 -40.15 0.70
N GLN A 846 -1.48 -39.71 0.49
CA GLN A 846 -0.35 -39.95 1.38
C GLN A 846 -0.48 -39.14 2.68
N ARG A 847 0.31 -39.50 3.69
CA ARG A 847 0.28 -38.86 5.01
C ARG A 847 0.64 -37.36 4.99
N ASN A 848 1.41 -36.93 3.99
CA ASN A 848 1.74 -35.52 3.73
C ASN A 848 0.73 -34.83 2.80
N TYR A 849 -0.46 -35.42 2.60
CA TYR A 849 -1.54 -34.92 1.73
C TYR A 849 -1.25 -34.93 0.23
N SER A 850 -0.13 -35.50 -0.21
CA SER A 850 0.14 -35.68 -1.64
C SER A 850 -0.71 -36.80 -2.25
N ILE A 851 -1.05 -36.64 -3.54
CA ILE A 851 -1.84 -37.62 -4.31
C ILE A 851 -1.12 -38.11 -5.56
N ASP A 852 0.14 -37.76 -5.73
CA ASP A 852 0.96 -38.12 -6.89
C ASP A 852 2.23 -38.87 -6.46
N TYR A 853 2.98 -39.36 -7.45
CA TYR A 853 4.23 -40.08 -7.20
C TYR A 853 5.43 -39.18 -6.89
N HIS A 854 5.31 -37.86 -7.08
CA HIS A 854 6.42 -36.91 -6.96
C HIS A 854 6.28 -35.90 -5.81
N ASN A 855 5.23 -36.00 -4.98
CA ASN A 855 4.89 -35.01 -3.95
C ASN A 855 4.74 -33.59 -4.52
N GLN A 856 4.09 -33.48 -5.69
CA GLN A 856 3.86 -32.22 -6.38
C GLN A 856 2.38 -31.80 -6.39
N ILE A 857 1.46 -32.74 -6.16
CA ILE A 857 0.03 -32.49 -6.18
C ILE A 857 -0.56 -32.87 -4.83
N PHE A 858 -1.16 -31.90 -4.16
CA PHE A 858 -1.73 -32.05 -2.83
C PHE A 858 -3.23 -31.82 -2.84
N VAL A 859 -3.94 -32.37 -1.85
CA VAL A 859 -5.38 -32.16 -1.68
C VAL A 859 -5.71 -31.58 -0.31
N GLN A 860 -6.83 -30.87 -0.26
CA GLN A 860 -7.51 -30.50 0.97
C GLN A 860 -8.97 -30.94 0.89
N ASN A 861 -9.50 -31.49 1.99
CA ASN A 861 -10.90 -31.89 2.14
C ASN A 861 -11.35 -33.05 1.23
N ALA A 862 -10.40 -33.82 0.66
CA ALA A 862 -10.67 -34.97 -0.20
C ALA A 862 -10.23 -36.31 0.42
N GLU A 863 -9.62 -36.26 1.61
CA GLU A 863 -8.84 -37.34 2.21
C GLU A 863 -9.51 -38.02 3.42
N LEU A 864 -10.84 -37.93 3.53
CA LEU A 864 -11.63 -38.52 4.63
C LEU A 864 -11.33 -40.02 4.82
N HIS A 865 -11.11 -40.77 3.74
CA HIS A 865 -10.83 -42.21 3.76
C HIS A 865 -9.40 -42.57 4.18
N THR A 866 -8.48 -41.62 4.26
CA THR A 866 -7.08 -41.83 4.68
C THR A 866 -6.71 -41.09 5.96
N HIS A 867 -7.34 -39.95 6.27
CA HIS A 867 -7.07 -39.13 7.46
C HIS A 867 -8.25 -39.09 8.44
N GLY A 868 -9.35 -39.77 8.13
CA GLY A 868 -10.53 -39.86 8.99
C GLY A 868 -11.28 -38.55 9.09
N PHE A 869 -12.14 -38.45 10.10
CA PHE A 869 -13.04 -37.30 10.29
C PHE A 869 -12.33 -35.98 10.66
N VAL A 870 -11.00 -35.99 10.79
CA VAL A 870 -10.15 -34.79 10.87
C VAL A 870 -10.17 -33.99 9.57
N THR A 871 -10.42 -34.65 8.43
CA THR A 871 -10.51 -34.00 7.12
C THR A 871 -11.54 -32.85 7.07
N PRO A 872 -12.82 -33.04 7.45
CA PRO A 872 -13.79 -31.95 7.46
C PRO A 872 -13.71 -31.03 8.70
N ASP A 873 -12.80 -31.26 9.64
CA ASP A 873 -12.68 -30.43 10.85
C ASP A 873 -11.93 -29.13 10.57
N LEU A 874 -12.65 -28.01 10.72
CA LEU A 874 -12.09 -26.67 10.56
C LEU A 874 -10.97 -26.37 11.57
N GLY A 875 -11.03 -26.96 12.78
CA GLY A 875 -9.99 -26.82 13.80
C GLY A 875 -8.61 -27.34 13.36
N MET A 876 -8.58 -28.25 12.39
CA MET A 876 -7.35 -28.87 11.88
C MET A 876 -6.89 -28.28 10.53
N ALA A 877 -7.55 -27.22 10.05
CA ALA A 877 -7.17 -26.54 8.82
C ALA A 877 -5.78 -25.89 8.91
N CYS A 878 -5.48 -25.19 10.02
CA CYS A 878 -4.17 -24.59 10.26
C CYS A 878 -3.06 -25.64 10.27
N TYR A 879 -3.23 -26.72 11.02
CA TYR A 879 -2.29 -27.86 11.05
C TYR A 879 -2.01 -28.40 9.65
N ARG A 880 -3.06 -28.67 8.86
CA ARG A 880 -2.93 -29.20 7.50
C ARG A 880 -2.16 -28.23 6.60
N ASN A 881 -2.49 -26.94 6.66
CA ASN A 881 -1.81 -25.91 5.88
C ASN A 881 -0.33 -25.78 6.29
N SER A 882 0.01 -25.91 7.57
CA SER A 882 1.41 -25.94 8.03
C SER A 882 2.18 -27.15 7.48
N VAL A 883 1.55 -28.33 7.41
CA VAL A 883 2.13 -29.52 6.76
C VAL A 883 2.36 -29.28 5.27
N LEU A 884 1.38 -28.71 4.55
CA LEU A 884 1.51 -28.41 3.12
C LEU A 884 2.63 -27.38 2.86
N LEU A 885 2.70 -26.31 3.65
CA LEU A 885 3.75 -25.30 3.53
C LEU A 885 5.14 -25.90 3.76
N ARG A 886 5.28 -26.86 4.69
CA ARG A 886 6.53 -27.60 4.87
C ARG A 886 6.92 -28.38 3.63
N GLU A 887 5.99 -29.09 2.99
CA GLU A 887 6.28 -29.85 1.78
C GLU A 887 6.66 -28.94 0.60
N LEU A 888 6.02 -27.77 0.47
CA LEU A 888 6.29 -26.82 -0.62
C LEU A 888 7.63 -26.08 -0.45
N THR A 889 8.02 -25.79 0.79
CA THR A 889 9.21 -24.96 1.08
C THR A 889 10.42 -25.77 1.55
N GLY A 890 10.23 -27.04 1.91
CA GLY A 890 11.26 -27.89 2.51
C GLY A 890 11.60 -27.56 3.96
N ARG A 891 10.86 -26.65 4.62
CA ARG A 891 11.09 -26.23 6.02
C ARG A 891 9.78 -25.99 6.76
N GLU A 892 9.77 -26.18 8.08
CA GLU A 892 8.61 -25.82 8.91
C GLU A 892 8.49 -24.28 8.98
N VAL A 893 7.59 -23.71 8.17
CA VAL A 893 7.30 -22.26 8.16
C VAL A 893 6.55 -21.86 9.43
N TYR A 894 5.55 -22.66 9.78
CA TYR A 894 4.88 -22.65 11.07
C TYR A 894 5.24 -23.94 11.79
N PRO A 895 5.46 -23.90 13.12
CA PRO A 895 5.61 -25.11 13.92
C PRO A 895 4.45 -26.07 13.68
N ILE A 896 4.74 -27.36 13.53
CA ILE A 896 3.72 -28.39 13.34
C ILE A 896 3.64 -29.23 14.60
N GLU A 897 2.47 -29.27 15.22
CA GLU A 897 2.21 -30.09 16.40
C GLU A 897 2.40 -31.57 16.06
N ARG A 898 3.16 -32.28 16.91
CA ARG A 898 3.43 -33.71 16.74
C ARG A 898 2.70 -34.56 17.76
N GLN A 899 2.46 -34.00 18.95
CA GLN A 899 1.78 -34.67 20.04
C GLN A 899 0.95 -33.66 20.85
N ILE A 900 -0.37 -33.83 20.86
CA ILE A 900 -1.33 -33.00 21.60
C ILE A 900 -2.34 -33.82 22.42
N ALA A 901 -2.54 -35.10 22.08
CA ALA A 901 -3.47 -35.98 22.77
C ALA A 901 -2.86 -36.58 24.04
N PHE A 902 -3.67 -36.74 25.08
CA PHE A 902 -3.31 -37.53 26.26
C PHE A 902 -3.51 -39.03 26.03
N GLN A 903 -4.39 -39.39 25.10
CA GLN A 903 -4.64 -40.77 24.68
C GLN A 903 -3.51 -41.34 23.81
N THR A 904 -3.24 -42.62 23.99
CA THR A 904 -2.43 -43.41 23.07
C THR A 904 -3.35 -44.29 22.23
N PHE A 905 -3.40 -44.04 20.92
CA PHE A 905 -4.26 -44.79 20.00
C PHE A 905 -3.68 -46.15 19.56
N PRO A 906 -2.39 -46.27 19.14
CA PRO A 906 -1.85 -47.56 18.76
C PRO A 906 -1.58 -48.44 19.98
N ALA A 907 -1.80 -49.74 19.85
CA ALA A 907 -1.38 -50.71 20.86
C ALA A 907 0.15 -50.72 20.98
N LYS A 908 0.67 -50.45 22.19
CA LYS A 908 2.11 -50.56 22.51
C LYS A 908 2.30 -51.65 23.56
N SER A 909 3.29 -52.52 23.37
CA SER A 909 3.73 -53.45 24.41
C SER A 909 4.63 -52.71 25.40
N GLU A 910 4.45 -52.95 26.70
CA GLU A 910 5.43 -52.51 27.70
C GLU A 910 6.72 -53.34 27.48
N HIS A 911 7.85 -52.66 27.33
CA HIS A 911 9.17 -53.28 27.26
C HIS A 911 9.83 -53.30 28.64
#